data_AF-A0A2B4R5S7-F1
#
_entry.id   AF-A0A2B4R5S7-F1
#
_cell.length_a   1.000
_cell.length_b   1.000
_cell.length_c   1.000
_cell.angle_alpha   90.00
_cell.angle_beta   90.00
_cell.angle_gamma   90.00
#
_symmetry.space_group_name_H-M   'P 1'
#
loop_
_entity.id
_entity.type
_entity.pdbx_description
1 polymer ?
#
loop_
_entity_poly.entity_id
_entity_poly.type
_entity_poly.pdbx_seq_one_letter_code
_entity_poly.pdbx_strand_id
1 'polypeptide(L)'
;MQEFIESLPNLDEIPEMDKEEAEKLTCTMYGDTFLQESPISLGEAFIHLKKLRKHHESVVPIEACLLPLSAVDIEAARHITETDSGILSQVQVILENFADINGRVNCFTTNKPFSQFSSIQKKISKFHAMVSQYTSALKKGLANLLLNFRSGDAEMKQITAMLEKTVATPFNQVYLSSWVDKTKRELNLLTMKSRSVYLFTKLAADDDASTGYHSFAKDGFCRERHKDLTSIKDVSSDDQSSNAMRSIEDQSEDQEELPQLPNLRLAQKMRHHCEEIALEKDEFVPVYKLFMDETLRLDKEMIVRKCLKDDQNCESMYTLKDRREKVLLVMGATGGGKNTLINGMINFIMEVEWKDDFRFKLVTEKVTSQHESVTKEITAYTIHPLKGSNIPYTFTIIDTPGFGDTRGLNRDVSITNHVREFFSSKPPNGIDHLDGIGFVTQASQARLTPTQKYIFDSILSIFGKDVQNNFFMMCTFADGKSPPVLDAIREAKISYQGYFKFNNSALFAKNTNALNFDEIFWEMGRESFKNFFEKFAKAESVSLQLTNEVLKERERLEVLIEGLNPQIKQGLAKLETMRQEKLFLQQHEAEIEHSKEFEFYVPVLKAEEFPLKDTGKHTTTCLTCNTTCHEDCKIADNERKAQCVAMDAGGNCRVCCGKCSWEKHKNVPDLIKYHTVKEKRKSRDLKEKYDKAVSGKSKVEGMLIQLEKCLQQLRIDVLSDMYKLRMSLKRLDEIALKPNPLTELQ
;
A
#
# COMPACT_ATOMS: atom_id res chain seq x y z
N MET A 1 39.70 29.59 -4.25
CA MET A 1 38.40 29.21 -4.88
C MET A 1 38.15 30.04 -6.13
N GLN A 2 38.27 31.37 -6.06
CA GLN A 2 38.16 32.26 -7.23
C GLN A 2 39.21 31.94 -8.32
N GLU A 3 40.48 31.78 -7.95
CA GLU A 3 41.56 31.33 -8.86
C GLU A 3 41.33 29.92 -9.44
N PHE A 4 40.68 29.02 -8.69
CA PHE A 4 40.34 27.68 -9.16
C PHE A 4 39.18 27.73 -10.18
N ILE A 5 38.24 28.66 -10.00
CA ILE A 5 37.13 28.87 -10.95
C ILE A 5 37.65 29.56 -12.22
N GLU A 6 38.67 30.41 -12.12
CA GLU A 6 39.32 31.07 -13.26
C GLU A 6 40.19 30.12 -14.11
N SER A 7 40.61 28.97 -13.57
CA SER A 7 41.41 27.97 -14.29
C SER A 7 40.59 26.87 -14.96
N LEU A 8 39.26 26.86 -14.82
CA LEU A 8 38.40 25.83 -15.42
C LEU A 8 38.16 26.09 -16.93
N PRO A 9 38.44 25.12 -17.82
CA PRO A 9 38.25 25.26 -19.26
C PRO A 9 36.76 25.36 -19.65
N ASN A 10 36.46 25.92 -20.82
CA ASN A 10 35.11 25.84 -21.39
C ASN A 10 34.77 24.39 -21.75
N LEU A 11 33.48 24.01 -21.72
CA LEU A 11 33.03 22.66 -22.10
C LEU A 11 33.48 22.24 -23.50
N ASP A 12 33.63 23.21 -24.40
CA ASP A 12 34.11 23.01 -25.78
C ASP A 12 35.64 22.85 -25.88
N GLU A 13 36.36 23.02 -24.78
CA GLU A 13 37.83 22.99 -24.68
C GLU A 13 38.37 21.78 -23.90
N ILE A 14 37.52 20.88 -23.39
CA ILE A 14 37.95 19.66 -22.68
C ILE A 14 38.37 18.61 -23.72
N PRO A 15 39.68 18.34 -23.95
CA PRO A 15 40.13 17.63 -25.15
C PRO A 15 40.00 16.11 -25.11
N GLU A 16 39.42 15.52 -24.06
CA GLU A 16 39.51 14.07 -23.81
C GLU A 16 38.20 13.35 -23.48
N MET A 17 37.06 14.04 -23.39
CA MET A 17 35.79 13.38 -23.06
C MET A 17 34.84 13.40 -24.26
N ASP A 18 34.55 12.21 -24.79
CA ASP A 18 33.57 12.05 -25.86
C ASP A 18 32.20 12.59 -25.41
N LYS A 19 31.53 13.32 -26.31
CA LYS A 19 30.23 13.95 -26.04
C LYS A 19 29.17 12.95 -25.54
N GLU A 20 29.27 11.71 -26.00
CA GLU A 20 28.42 10.57 -25.62
C GLU A 20 28.70 10.04 -24.20
N GLU A 21 29.89 10.30 -23.65
CA GLU A 21 30.27 9.94 -22.28
C GLU A 21 29.83 11.03 -21.29
N ALA A 22 29.92 12.29 -21.70
CA ALA A 22 29.43 13.44 -20.93
C ALA A 22 27.89 13.38 -20.73
N GLU A 23 27.13 12.89 -21.71
CA GLU A 23 25.68 12.71 -21.62
C GLU A 23 25.24 11.59 -20.65
N LYS A 24 26.15 10.65 -20.31
CA LYS A 24 25.87 9.55 -19.36
C LYS A 24 26.10 9.95 -17.89
N LEU A 25 26.72 11.10 -17.64
CA LEU A 25 27.04 11.59 -16.30
C LEU A 25 25.89 12.45 -15.76
N THR A 26 25.26 11.99 -14.68
CA THR A 26 24.29 12.77 -13.92
C THR A 26 25.02 13.62 -12.89
N CYS A 27 24.72 14.93 -12.85
CA CYS A 27 25.27 15.82 -11.85
C CYS A 27 24.31 15.95 -10.66
N THR A 28 24.86 15.96 -9.44
CA THR A 28 24.13 16.34 -8.23
C THR A 28 24.92 17.42 -7.52
N MET A 29 24.37 18.62 -7.43
CA MET A 29 25.01 19.76 -6.78
C MET A 29 24.64 19.83 -5.31
N TYR A 30 25.66 19.96 -4.45
CA TYR A 30 25.52 20.23 -3.02
C TYR A 30 26.21 21.55 -2.72
N GLY A 31 25.46 22.55 -2.27
CA GLY A 31 26.02 23.86 -1.97
C GLY A 31 25.05 24.76 -1.22
N ASP A 32 25.61 25.73 -0.52
CA ASP A 32 24.89 26.66 0.37
C ASP A 32 24.19 27.82 -0.36
N THR A 33 23.91 27.64 -1.65
CA THR A 33 23.29 28.65 -2.51
C THR A 33 21.91 28.18 -2.99
N PHE A 34 20.93 29.08 -2.94
CA PHE A 34 19.59 28.82 -3.46
C PHE A 34 19.61 28.86 -4.99
N LEU A 35 19.50 27.70 -5.64
CA LEU A 35 19.26 27.60 -7.08
C LEU A 35 17.76 27.35 -7.32
N GLN A 36 17.18 28.03 -8.31
CA GLN A 36 15.80 27.76 -8.76
C GLN A 36 15.67 26.35 -9.37
N GLU A 37 16.72 25.84 -10.00
CA GLU A 37 16.80 24.52 -10.60
C GLU A 37 18.20 23.93 -10.37
N SER A 38 18.29 22.70 -9.87
CA SER A 38 19.57 22.00 -9.68
C SER A 38 20.05 21.42 -11.01
N PRO A 39 21.35 21.55 -11.35
CA PRO A 39 21.87 21.00 -12.59
C PRO A 39 21.85 19.47 -12.52
N ILE A 40 21.28 18.81 -13.53
CA ILE A 40 21.20 17.35 -13.64
C ILE A 40 22.18 16.78 -14.67
N SER A 41 22.71 17.64 -15.54
CA SER A 41 23.74 17.30 -16.53
C SER A 41 25.05 18.04 -16.26
N LEU A 42 26.15 17.49 -16.78
CA LEU A 42 27.46 18.16 -16.73
C LEU A 42 27.41 19.54 -17.40
N GLY A 43 26.70 19.66 -18.52
CA GLY A 43 26.51 20.93 -19.24
C GLY A 43 25.85 22.01 -18.39
N GLU A 44 24.77 21.67 -17.72
CA GLU A 44 24.06 22.57 -16.80
C GLU A 44 24.91 22.93 -15.58
N ALA A 45 25.70 21.99 -15.07
CA ALA A 45 26.57 22.21 -13.92
C ALA A 45 27.62 23.31 -14.22
N PHE A 46 28.22 23.30 -15.41
CA PHE A 46 29.14 24.35 -15.85
C PHE A 46 28.44 25.71 -16.04
N ILE A 47 27.23 25.72 -16.60
CA ILE A 47 26.43 26.95 -16.74
C ILE A 47 26.14 27.56 -15.37
N HIS A 48 25.80 26.72 -14.38
CA HIS A 48 25.53 27.17 -13.02
C HIS A 48 26.79 27.58 -12.25
N LEU A 49 27.90 26.86 -12.39
CA LEU A 49 29.21 27.30 -11.87
C LEU A 49 29.59 28.70 -12.37
N LYS A 50 29.31 29.00 -13.64
CA LYS A 50 29.50 30.34 -14.20
C LYS A 50 28.51 31.39 -13.68
N LYS A 51 27.33 31.00 -13.20
CA LYS A 51 26.31 31.90 -12.61
C LYS A 51 26.57 32.20 -11.13
N LEU A 52 27.24 31.31 -10.39
CA LEU A 52 27.72 31.57 -9.02
C LEU A 52 28.64 32.81 -8.94
N ARG A 53 29.15 33.28 -10.09
CA ARG A 53 29.89 34.54 -10.31
C ARG A 53 29.16 35.82 -9.86
N LYS A 54 27.85 35.79 -9.56
CA LYS A 54 27.02 37.02 -9.42
C LYS A 54 26.20 37.16 -8.14
N HIS A 55 26.13 36.17 -7.25
CA HIS A 55 25.29 36.25 -6.04
C HIS A 55 26.14 36.29 -4.76
N HIS A 56 26.11 37.42 -4.05
CA HIS A 56 26.74 37.62 -2.75
C HIS A 56 25.72 37.84 -1.61
N GLU A 57 24.45 37.50 -1.80
CA GLU A 57 23.38 38.06 -0.93
C GLU A 57 22.89 37.16 0.22
N SER A 58 23.48 36.00 0.47
CA SER A 58 23.27 35.27 1.74
C SER A 58 24.43 34.33 2.01
N VAL A 59 25.09 34.51 3.16
CA VAL A 59 26.28 33.73 3.56
C VAL A 59 25.89 32.78 4.70
N VAL A 60 26.11 31.49 4.50
CA VAL A 60 25.98 30.46 5.55
C VAL A 60 27.31 30.37 6.31
N PRO A 61 27.31 30.30 7.66
CA PRO A 61 28.54 30.12 8.43
C PRO A 61 29.19 28.76 8.12
N ILE A 62 30.42 28.77 7.60
CA ILE A 62 31.19 27.55 7.30
C ILE A 62 31.96 27.07 8.54
N GLU A 63 32.44 28.00 9.36
CA GLU A 63 33.17 27.72 10.59
C GLU A 63 32.44 28.37 11.78
N ALA A 64 32.33 27.63 12.88
CA ALA A 64 31.79 28.12 14.14
C ALA A 64 32.85 27.95 15.24
N CYS A 65 33.36 29.07 15.76
CA CYS A 65 34.21 29.06 16.93
C CYS A 65 33.33 28.96 18.19
N LEU A 66 33.43 27.85 18.91
CA LEU A 66 32.74 27.65 20.17
C LEU A 66 33.71 27.93 21.33
N LEU A 67 33.32 28.83 22.24
CA LEU A 67 34.06 29.06 23.47
C LEU A 67 33.69 27.96 24.47
N PRO A 68 34.65 27.18 25.00
CA PRO A 68 34.33 26.17 26.00
C PRO A 68 33.81 26.86 27.26
N LEU A 69 32.79 26.26 27.90
CA LEU A 69 32.20 26.78 29.15
C LEU A 69 33.24 26.93 30.26
N SER A 70 34.35 26.18 30.21
CA SER A 70 35.50 26.34 31.11
C SER A 70 36.16 27.73 31.08
N ALA A 71 35.98 28.49 30.01
CA ALA A 71 36.42 29.88 29.90
C ALA A 71 35.45 30.87 30.57
N VAL A 72 34.27 30.42 31.00
CA VAL A 72 33.19 31.23 31.59
C VAL A 72 32.83 30.77 33.02
N ASP A 73 32.87 29.46 33.29
CA ASP A 73 32.61 28.81 34.57
C ASP A 73 33.46 27.53 34.71
N ILE A 74 34.28 27.48 35.77
CA ILE A 74 35.25 26.40 36.04
C ILE A 74 34.56 25.13 36.57
N GLU A 75 33.37 25.23 37.18
CA GLU A 75 32.64 24.05 37.69
C GLU A 75 31.92 23.30 36.57
N ALA A 76 31.40 24.01 35.57
CA ALA A 76 30.80 23.41 34.37
C ALA A 76 31.80 22.61 33.51
N ALA A 77 33.10 22.92 33.62
CA ALA A 77 34.18 22.28 32.86
C ALA A 77 34.48 20.83 33.28
N ARG A 78 34.08 20.42 34.50
CA ARG A 78 34.53 19.15 35.11
C ARG A 78 33.96 17.87 34.45
N HIS A 79 32.98 17.99 33.56
CA HIS A 79 32.21 16.84 33.07
C HIS A 79 32.59 16.34 31.67
N ILE A 80 33.51 16.98 30.96
CA ILE A 80 33.81 16.61 29.56
C ILE A 80 35.10 15.80 29.50
N THR A 81 34.97 14.50 29.22
CA THR A 81 36.08 13.59 28.91
C THR A 81 36.43 13.65 27.42
N GLU A 82 37.71 13.81 27.09
CA GLU A 82 38.17 13.71 25.71
C GLU A 82 38.05 12.27 25.20
N THR A 83 37.58 12.11 23.96
CA THR A 83 37.42 10.80 23.33
C THR A 83 38.75 10.34 22.72
N ASP A 84 39.18 9.12 23.01
CA ASP A 84 40.41 8.55 22.45
C ASP A 84 40.33 8.45 20.91
N SER A 85 41.31 9.06 20.23
CA SER A 85 41.46 9.05 18.76
C SER A 85 41.50 7.64 18.14
N GLY A 86 41.99 6.64 18.89
CA GLY A 86 42.06 5.24 18.46
C GLY A 86 40.68 4.57 18.40
N ILE A 87 39.77 4.91 19.32
CA ILE A 87 38.40 4.37 19.33
C ILE A 87 37.57 4.99 18.21
N LEU A 88 37.71 6.30 17.98
CA LEU A 88 37.04 6.98 16.85
C LEU A 88 37.46 6.37 15.51
N SER A 89 38.74 6.06 15.35
CA SER A 89 39.26 5.36 14.17
C SER A 89 38.65 3.96 14.01
N GLN A 90 38.50 3.20 15.09
CA GLN A 90 37.87 1.87 15.05
C GLN A 90 36.37 1.93 14.71
N VAL A 91 35.64 2.87 15.31
CA VAL A 91 34.23 3.12 14.99
C VAL A 91 34.07 3.47 13.51
N GLN A 92 34.91 4.36 13.01
CA GLN A 92 34.90 4.76 11.60
C GLN A 92 35.13 3.55 10.68
N VAL A 93 36.19 2.76 10.92
CA VAL A 93 36.49 1.56 10.11
C VAL A 93 35.31 0.58 10.09
N ILE A 94 34.65 0.34 11.23
CA ILE A 94 33.49 -0.57 11.27
C ILE A 94 32.30 0.01 10.48
N LEU A 95 32.02 1.31 10.61
CA LEU A 95 30.92 1.95 9.89
C LEU A 95 31.17 1.99 8.38
N GLU A 96 32.41 2.25 7.96
CA GLU A 96 32.85 2.19 6.56
C GLU A 96 32.71 0.77 6.00
N ASN A 97 33.08 -0.26 6.76
CA ASN A 97 32.88 -1.65 6.35
C ASN A 97 31.40 -1.98 6.10
N PHE A 98 30.48 -1.52 6.95
CA PHE A 98 29.05 -1.70 6.71
C PHE A 98 28.55 -0.90 5.50
N ALA A 99 29.09 0.30 5.27
CA ALA A 99 28.77 1.10 4.09
C ALA A 99 29.24 0.41 2.80
N ASP A 100 30.46 -0.16 2.77
CA ASP A 100 30.97 -0.96 1.65
C ASP A 100 30.08 -2.17 1.36
N ILE A 101 29.72 -2.95 2.39
CA ILE A 101 28.85 -4.12 2.23
C ILE A 101 27.48 -3.71 1.67
N ASN A 102 26.87 -2.65 2.19
CA ASN A 102 25.59 -2.17 1.66
C ASN A 102 25.72 -1.67 0.22
N GLY A 103 26.79 -0.95 -0.12
CA GLY A 103 27.08 -0.53 -1.49
C GLY A 103 27.20 -1.73 -2.44
N ARG A 104 27.98 -2.75 -2.05
CA ARG A 104 28.18 -3.98 -2.85
C ARG A 104 26.90 -4.80 -3.01
N VAL A 105 26.03 -4.82 -2.00
CA VAL A 105 24.72 -5.49 -2.06
C VAL A 105 23.76 -4.74 -2.97
N ASN A 106 23.76 -3.40 -2.93
CA ASN A 106 22.97 -2.57 -3.84
C ASN A 106 23.40 -2.76 -5.30
N CYS A 107 24.69 -3.00 -5.57
CA CYS A 107 25.14 -3.38 -6.91
C CYS A 107 24.54 -4.70 -7.43
N PHE A 108 23.91 -5.53 -6.60
CA PHE A 108 23.21 -6.72 -7.08
C PHE A 108 21.83 -6.39 -7.66
N THR A 109 21.20 -5.28 -7.28
CA THR A 109 19.87 -4.91 -7.77
C THR A 109 19.88 -4.55 -9.25
N THR A 110 21.00 -4.02 -9.74
CA THR A 110 21.22 -3.71 -11.16
C THR A 110 21.51 -4.95 -12.01
N ASN A 111 21.69 -6.12 -11.39
CA ASN A 111 22.02 -7.35 -12.11
C ASN A 111 20.75 -8.05 -12.65
N LYS A 112 20.75 -8.45 -13.92
CA LYS A 112 19.56 -8.99 -14.61
C LYS A 112 18.90 -10.20 -13.93
N PRO A 113 19.63 -11.20 -13.38
CA PRO A 113 19.03 -12.30 -12.65
C PRO A 113 18.34 -11.87 -11.34
N PHE A 114 18.69 -10.72 -10.76
CA PHE A 114 18.03 -10.22 -9.57
C PHE A 114 16.55 -9.93 -9.83
N SER A 115 16.20 -9.33 -10.97
CA SER A 115 14.81 -9.07 -11.36
C SER A 115 14.08 -10.30 -11.92
N GLN A 116 14.82 -11.27 -12.43
CA GLN A 116 14.24 -12.46 -13.08
C GLN A 116 13.97 -13.63 -12.12
N PHE A 117 14.75 -13.77 -11.04
CA PHE A 117 14.66 -14.92 -10.13
C PHE A 117 14.22 -14.50 -8.73
N SER A 118 12.92 -14.69 -8.43
CA SER A 118 12.32 -14.32 -7.15
C SER A 118 13.01 -14.91 -5.93
N SER A 119 13.58 -16.12 -6.02
CA SER A 119 14.31 -16.77 -4.92
C SER A 119 15.60 -16.01 -4.55
N ILE A 120 16.28 -15.46 -5.54
CA ILE A 120 17.53 -14.71 -5.37
C ILE A 120 17.25 -13.30 -4.90
N GLN A 121 16.21 -12.68 -5.45
CA GLN A 121 15.67 -11.42 -4.96
C GLN A 121 15.34 -11.50 -3.47
N LYS A 122 14.60 -12.53 -3.04
CA LYS A 122 14.28 -12.77 -1.62
C LYS A 122 15.53 -12.99 -0.76
N LYS A 123 16.49 -13.78 -1.24
CA LYS A 123 17.76 -14.06 -0.53
C LYS A 123 18.57 -12.78 -0.29
N ILE A 124 18.73 -11.94 -1.33
CA ILE A 124 19.49 -10.70 -1.26
C ILE A 124 18.74 -9.64 -0.44
N SER A 125 17.44 -9.50 -0.63
CA SER A 125 16.61 -8.55 0.13
C SER A 125 16.62 -8.88 1.62
N LYS A 126 16.56 -10.17 1.98
CA LYS A 126 16.66 -10.61 3.38
C LYS A 126 18.03 -10.28 3.98
N PHE A 127 19.11 -10.50 3.24
CA PHE A 127 20.46 -10.14 3.69
C PHE A 127 20.60 -8.62 3.88
N HIS A 128 20.17 -7.83 2.90
CA HIS A 128 20.18 -6.37 2.97
C HIS A 128 19.41 -5.84 4.19
N ALA A 129 18.22 -6.39 4.46
CA ALA A 129 17.43 -6.03 5.63
C ALA A 129 18.15 -6.36 6.95
N MET A 130 18.76 -7.54 7.07
CA MET A 130 19.51 -7.93 8.27
C MET A 130 20.72 -7.02 8.51
N VAL A 131 21.50 -6.71 7.47
CA VAL A 131 22.66 -5.81 7.59
C VAL A 131 22.21 -4.39 7.96
N SER A 132 21.19 -3.86 7.29
CA SER A 132 20.64 -2.52 7.57
C SER A 132 20.12 -2.38 9.00
N GLN A 133 19.37 -3.38 9.48
CA GLN A 133 18.87 -3.42 10.86
C GLN A 133 20.03 -3.45 11.87
N TYR A 134 21.05 -4.28 11.63
CA TYR A 134 22.22 -4.35 12.49
C TYR A 134 23.01 -3.04 12.50
N THR A 135 23.27 -2.44 11.33
CA THR A 135 23.95 -1.14 11.22
C THR A 135 23.18 -0.04 11.94
N SER A 136 21.85 -0.02 11.85
CA SER A 136 21.02 0.95 12.58
C SER A 136 21.09 0.75 14.09
N ALA A 137 21.05 -0.50 14.56
CA ALA A 137 21.17 -0.82 15.98
C ALA A 137 22.55 -0.43 16.53
N LEU A 138 23.62 -0.70 15.76
CA LEU A 138 24.98 -0.31 16.10
C LEU A 138 25.13 1.22 16.16
N LYS A 139 24.63 1.96 15.16
CA LYS A 139 24.65 3.44 15.16
C LYS A 139 23.90 4.04 16.33
N LYS A 140 22.71 3.51 16.66
CA LYS A 140 21.92 3.96 17.82
C LYS A 140 22.63 3.65 19.15
N GLY A 141 23.22 2.46 19.27
CA GLY A 141 24.02 2.07 20.43
C GLY A 141 25.24 2.97 20.63
N LEU A 142 25.99 3.23 19.56
CA LEU A 142 27.14 4.14 19.57
C LEU A 142 26.73 5.58 19.89
N ALA A 143 25.63 6.09 19.32
CA ALA A 143 25.15 7.44 19.61
C ALA A 143 24.81 7.62 21.10
N ASN A 144 24.10 6.66 21.70
CA ASN A 144 23.77 6.67 23.12
C ASN A 144 25.03 6.57 24.01
N LEU A 145 25.95 5.67 23.69
CA LEU A 145 27.18 5.50 24.47
C LEU A 145 28.12 6.70 24.34
N LEU A 146 28.20 7.35 23.17
CA LEU A 146 28.99 8.57 22.98
C LEU A 146 28.41 9.77 23.74
N LEU A 147 27.07 9.86 23.84
CA LEU A 147 26.40 10.87 24.67
C LEU A 147 26.68 10.64 26.16
N ASN A 148 26.51 9.41 26.64
CA ASN A 148 26.74 9.06 28.04
C ASN A 148 28.23 9.13 28.44
N PHE A 149 29.15 8.85 27.51
CA PHE A 149 30.57 9.03 27.74
C PHE A 149 30.91 10.50 27.96
N ARG A 150 30.32 11.39 27.16
CA ARG A 150 30.50 12.86 27.26
C ARG A 150 29.87 13.48 28.50
N SER A 151 28.87 12.83 29.11
CA SER A 151 28.28 13.28 30.39
C SER A 151 29.03 12.74 31.62
N GLY A 152 30.02 11.85 31.42
CA GLY A 152 30.75 11.17 32.49
C GLY A 152 30.02 9.97 33.09
N ASP A 153 28.87 9.57 32.53
CA ASP A 153 28.00 8.51 33.05
C ASP A 153 28.35 7.10 32.51
N ALA A 154 29.30 6.99 31.58
CA ALA A 154 29.71 5.72 30.99
C ALA A 154 31.23 5.58 30.88
N GLU A 155 31.75 4.38 31.17
CA GLU A 155 33.17 4.05 30.99
C GLU A 155 33.50 3.71 29.53
N MET A 156 34.68 4.14 29.03
CA MET A 156 35.19 3.80 27.69
C MET A 156 35.14 2.29 27.37
N LYS A 157 35.27 1.43 28.38
CA LYS A 157 35.20 -0.04 28.23
C LYS A 157 33.89 -0.51 27.59
N GLN A 158 32.79 0.23 27.74
CA GLN A 158 31.50 -0.14 27.16
C GLN A 158 31.47 0.04 25.63
N ILE A 159 32.16 1.08 25.11
CA ILE A 159 32.30 1.30 23.68
C ILE A 159 33.17 0.19 23.08
N THR A 160 34.32 -0.10 23.70
CA THR A 160 35.22 -1.19 23.26
C THR A 160 34.51 -2.55 23.24
N ALA A 161 33.75 -2.88 24.28
CA ALA A 161 32.99 -4.12 24.34
C ALA A 161 31.93 -4.25 23.23
N MET A 162 31.30 -3.14 22.82
CA MET A 162 30.34 -3.13 21.70
C MET A 162 31.03 -3.37 20.34
N LEU A 163 32.23 -2.80 20.15
CA LEU A 163 33.03 -3.01 18.95
C LEU A 163 33.55 -4.45 18.89
N GLU A 164 34.08 -4.99 19.99
CA GLU A 164 34.52 -6.38 20.11
C GLU A 164 33.38 -7.37 19.86
N LYS A 165 32.18 -7.09 20.37
CA LYS A 165 30.98 -7.88 20.09
C LYS A 165 30.66 -7.88 18.60
N THR A 166 30.85 -6.77 17.90
CA THR A 166 30.63 -6.69 16.45
C THR A 166 31.58 -7.63 15.70
N VAL A 167 32.86 -7.62 16.08
CA VAL A 167 33.90 -8.51 15.52
C VAL A 167 33.62 -9.99 15.83
N ALA A 168 33.10 -10.30 17.02
CA ALA A 168 32.80 -11.66 17.45
C ALA A 168 31.51 -12.25 16.84
N THR A 169 30.65 -11.42 16.25
CA THR A 169 29.39 -11.88 15.65
C THR A 169 29.54 -12.25 14.17
N PRO A 170 28.55 -12.96 13.58
CA PRO A 170 28.50 -13.19 12.12
C PRO A 170 28.40 -11.93 11.27
N PHE A 171 28.23 -10.75 11.88
CA PHE A 171 28.21 -9.44 11.22
C PHE A 171 29.62 -8.83 11.06
N ASN A 172 30.69 -9.57 11.35
CA ASN A 172 32.03 -9.10 11.01
C ASN A 172 32.28 -9.07 9.50
N GLN A 173 33.26 -8.25 9.11
CA GLN A 173 33.59 -7.98 7.71
C GLN A 173 33.91 -9.25 6.90
N VAL A 174 34.56 -10.24 7.51
CA VAL A 174 35.00 -11.46 6.83
C VAL A 174 33.80 -12.30 6.38
N TYR A 175 32.83 -12.53 7.28
CA TYR A 175 31.64 -13.30 6.95
C TYR A 175 30.72 -12.57 5.97
N LEU A 176 30.51 -11.26 6.17
CA LEU A 176 29.69 -10.45 5.27
C LEU A 176 30.30 -10.41 3.86
N SER A 177 31.61 -10.16 3.74
CA SER A 177 32.31 -10.16 2.45
C SER A 177 32.26 -11.52 1.77
N SER A 178 32.48 -12.61 2.52
CA SER A 178 32.39 -13.98 2.00
C SER A 178 30.99 -14.29 1.44
N TRP A 179 29.94 -13.83 2.12
CA TRP A 179 28.57 -13.99 1.66
C TRP A 179 28.32 -13.19 0.37
N VAL A 180 28.75 -11.92 0.32
CA VAL A 180 28.64 -11.05 -0.86
C VAL A 180 29.35 -11.68 -2.06
N ASP A 181 30.57 -12.19 -1.87
CA ASP A 181 31.34 -12.79 -2.96
C ASP A 181 30.72 -14.10 -3.48
N LYS A 182 30.19 -14.94 -2.60
CA LYS A 182 29.45 -16.15 -3.00
C LYS A 182 28.20 -15.81 -3.79
N THR A 183 27.44 -14.82 -3.34
CA THR A 183 26.22 -14.34 -4.02
C THR A 183 26.54 -13.71 -5.37
N LYS A 184 27.64 -12.94 -5.47
CA LYS A 184 28.14 -12.40 -6.73
C LYS A 184 28.48 -13.50 -7.75
N ARG A 185 29.15 -14.57 -7.30
CA ARG A 185 29.44 -15.75 -8.16
C ARG A 185 28.16 -16.43 -8.64
N GLU A 186 27.18 -16.60 -7.76
CA GLU A 186 25.88 -17.18 -8.10
C GLU A 186 25.14 -16.35 -9.17
N LEU A 187 25.08 -15.03 -8.99
CA LEU A 187 24.49 -14.11 -9.97
C LEU A 187 25.22 -14.14 -11.33
N ASN A 188 26.55 -14.22 -11.31
CA ASN A 188 27.34 -14.32 -12.54
C ASN A 188 27.05 -15.63 -13.30
N LEU A 189 26.96 -16.76 -12.59
CA LEU A 189 26.60 -18.05 -13.20
C LEU A 189 25.21 -18.03 -13.83
N LEU A 190 24.25 -17.38 -13.19
CA LEU A 190 22.89 -17.26 -13.71
C LEU A 190 22.80 -16.28 -14.88
N THR A 191 23.58 -15.21 -14.85
CA THR A 191 23.68 -14.27 -15.97
C THR A 191 24.24 -14.98 -17.20
N MET A 192 25.31 -15.76 -17.02
CA MET A 192 25.91 -16.59 -18.07
C MET A 192 24.88 -17.57 -18.67
N LYS A 193 24.20 -18.34 -17.82
CA LYS A 193 23.17 -19.31 -18.27
C LYS A 193 21.97 -18.63 -18.94
N SER A 194 21.53 -17.49 -18.43
CA SER A 194 20.39 -16.73 -18.99
C SER A 194 20.74 -16.11 -20.35
N ARG A 195 22.00 -15.66 -20.54
CA ARG A 195 22.50 -15.23 -21.85
C ARG A 195 22.54 -16.38 -22.85
N SER A 196 22.95 -17.57 -22.45
CA SER A 196 22.90 -18.76 -23.31
C SER A 196 21.47 -19.06 -23.76
N VAL A 197 20.50 -19.06 -22.84
CA VAL A 197 19.08 -19.28 -23.17
C VAL A 197 18.50 -18.18 -24.07
N TYR A 198 18.90 -16.91 -23.87
CA TYR A 198 18.48 -15.79 -24.71
C TYR A 198 19.03 -15.89 -26.14
N LEU A 199 20.27 -16.34 -26.34
CA LEU A 199 20.81 -16.59 -27.68
C LEU A 199 20.05 -17.72 -28.39
N PHE A 200 19.71 -18.79 -27.66
CA PHE A 200 18.94 -19.91 -28.21
C PHE A 200 17.51 -19.53 -28.59
N THR A 201 16.87 -18.62 -27.84
CA THR A 201 15.51 -18.14 -28.15
C THR A 201 15.48 -17.11 -29.28
N LYS A 202 16.56 -16.32 -29.45
CA LYS A 202 16.69 -15.40 -30.60
C LYS A 202 16.89 -16.14 -31.92
N LEU A 203 17.69 -17.22 -31.92
CA LEU A 203 17.83 -18.12 -33.07
C LEU A 203 16.50 -18.81 -33.46
N ALA A 204 15.63 -19.07 -32.49
CA ALA A 204 14.31 -19.66 -32.77
C ALA A 204 13.27 -18.64 -33.28
N ALA A 205 13.46 -17.34 -33.01
CA ALA A 205 12.55 -16.29 -33.45
C ALA A 205 12.76 -15.87 -34.91
N ASP A 206 13.98 -16.03 -35.45
CA ASP A 206 14.27 -15.75 -36.86
C ASP A 206 13.68 -16.82 -37.81
N ASP A 207 13.38 -18.03 -37.30
CA ASP A 207 12.71 -19.10 -38.07
C ASP A 207 11.18 -18.88 -38.21
N ASP A 208 10.53 -18.22 -37.25
CA ASP A 208 9.07 -18.03 -37.18
C ASP A 208 8.54 -16.92 -38.12
N ALA A 209 9.40 -16.09 -38.72
CA ALA A 209 8.99 -15.06 -39.70
C ALA A 209 8.63 -15.63 -41.09
N SER A 210 8.86 -16.94 -41.32
CA SER A 210 8.77 -17.55 -42.65
C SER A 210 7.47 -18.31 -42.94
N THR A 211 6.55 -18.50 -41.99
CA THR A 211 5.33 -19.29 -42.21
C THR A 211 4.08 -18.68 -41.57
N GLY A 212 3.35 -17.88 -42.36
CA GLY A 212 2.04 -17.36 -41.97
C GLY A 212 0.92 -18.38 -42.20
N TYR A 213 0.00 -18.53 -41.23
CA TYR A 213 -1.32 -19.15 -41.47
C TYR A 213 -2.38 -18.76 -40.42
N HIS A 214 -3.49 -18.19 -40.95
CA HIS A 214 -4.91 -18.15 -40.53
C HIS A 214 -5.30 -17.55 -39.15
N SER A 215 -6.25 -16.60 -39.00
CA SER A 215 -7.58 -16.38 -39.60
C SER A 215 -8.55 -17.55 -39.46
N PHE A 216 -9.31 -17.67 -38.36
CA PHE A 216 -10.64 -18.31 -38.32
C PHE A 216 -11.29 -18.11 -36.94
N ALA A 217 -12.42 -17.38 -36.90
CA ALA A 217 -13.62 -17.63 -36.07
C ALA A 217 -14.53 -16.37 -36.04
N LYS A 218 -15.39 -16.25 -37.05
CA LYS A 218 -16.64 -15.48 -37.02
C LYS A 218 -17.76 -16.40 -37.52
N ASP A 219 -18.92 -16.23 -36.88
CA ASP A 219 -20.30 -16.46 -37.34
C ASP A 219 -21.12 -17.69 -36.88
N GLY A 220 -22.40 -17.34 -36.58
CA GLY A 220 -23.60 -18.17 -36.33
C GLY A 220 -24.33 -17.75 -35.03
N PHE A 221 -25.24 -16.74 -34.95
CA PHE A 221 -26.65 -16.62 -35.42
C PHE A 221 -27.51 -17.88 -35.15
N CYS A 222 -28.67 -17.86 -34.46
CA CYS A 222 -29.92 -17.19 -34.84
C CYS A 222 -31.07 -17.29 -33.78
N ARG A 223 -31.87 -16.20 -33.68
CA ARG A 223 -33.35 -16.06 -33.53
C ARG A 223 -34.17 -16.48 -32.29
N GLU A 224 -34.71 -15.43 -31.64
CA GLU A 224 -36.14 -15.07 -31.40
C GLU A 224 -37.21 -16.12 -31.03
N ARG A 225 -37.95 -15.80 -29.95
CA ARG A 225 -39.42 -15.89 -29.89
C ARG A 225 -40.00 -14.88 -28.88
N HIS A 226 -40.84 -13.96 -29.38
CA HIS A 226 -41.84 -13.19 -28.63
C HIS A 226 -43.16 -13.96 -28.58
N LYS A 227 -43.92 -13.88 -27.48
CA LYS A 227 -45.31 -13.36 -27.41
C LYS A 227 -45.99 -13.60 -26.05
N ASP A 228 -46.58 -12.50 -25.56
CA ASP A 228 -47.89 -12.29 -24.95
C ASP A 228 -48.36 -13.13 -23.74
N LEU A 229 -48.69 -12.43 -22.64
CA LEU A 229 -50.08 -12.25 -22.18
C LEU A 229 -50.17 -11.26 -21.00
N THR A 230 -51.06 -10.28 -21.15
CA THR A 230 -51.44 -9.23 -20.21
C THR A 230 -52.55 -9.66 -19.25
N SER A 231 -52.56 -9.02 -18.07
CA SER A 231 -53.71 -8.58 -17.24
C SER A 231 -54.64 -9.60 -16.56
N ILE A 232 -54.90 -9.39 -15.25
CA ILE A 232 -56.21 -8.99 -14.66
C ILE A 232 -56.12 -8.85 -13.11
N LYS A 233 -56.42 -7.62 -12.65
CA LYS A 233 -57.23 -7.12 -11.50
C LYS A 233 -57.14 -7.68 -10.06
N ASP A 234 -56.92 -6.73 -9.15
CA ASP A 234 -57.70 -6.34 -7.96
C ASP A 234 -58.71 -7.34 -7.35
N VAL A 235 -58.53 -7.60 -6.05
CA VAL A 235 -59.63 -7.68 -5.07
C VAL A 235 -59.17 -7.06 -3.75
N SER A 236 -59.83 -5.97 -3.38
CA SER A 236 -59.93 -5.43 -2.03
C SER A 236 -61.00 -6.18 -1.23
N SER A 237 -60.81 -6.32 0.08
CA SER A 237 -61.93 -6.39 1.03
C SER A 237 -61.50 -5.96 2.42
N ASP A 238 -62.22 -4.95 2.92
CA ASP A 238 -62.28 -4.44 4.28
C ASP A 238 -62.79 -5.47 5.30
N ASP A 239 -62.43 -5.25 6.57
CA ASP A 239 -63.31 -5.21 7.76
C ASP A 239 -62.41 -5.15 9.02
N GLN A 240 -62.28 -4.02 9.70
CA GLN A 240 -63.13 -3.45 10.76
C GLN A 240 -63.39 -4.34 11.99
N SER A 241 -63.17 -3.71 13.15
CA SER A 241 -63.55 -4.03 14.55
C SER A 241 -62.34 -4.39 15.45
N SER A 242 -62.18 -3.88 16.68
CA SER A 242 -62.94 -2.92 17.48
C SER A 242 -62.12 -2.56 18.74
N ASN A 243 -62.36 -1.37 19.26
CA ASN A 243 -61.88 -0.82 20.53
C ASN A 243 -61.91 -1.79 21.73
N ALA A 244 -60.92 -1.63 22.61
CA ALA A 244 -61.11 -1.72 24.06
C ALA A 244 -60.20 -0.70 24.77
N MET A 245 -60.79 0.45 25.13
CA MET A 245 -60.30 1.34 26.19
C MET A 245 -60.28 0.59 27.53
N ARG A 246 -59.21 0.74 28.30
CA ARG A 246 -59.28 0.87 29.76
C ARG A 246 -58.20 1.83 30.25
N SER A 247 -58.68 2.97 30.72
CA SER A 247 -57.99 3.96 31.53
C SER A 247 -57.64 3.37 32.90
N ILE A 248 -56.43 3.66 33.39
CA ILE A 248 -56.14 3.72 34.83
C ILE A 248 -55.37 5.03 35.07
N GLU A 249 -55.93 5.80 35.99
CA GLU A 249 -55.50 7.08 36.56
C GLU A 249 -54.06 6.99 37.11
N ASP A 250 -53.19 7.95 36.77
CA ASP A 250 -52.94 9.19 37.52
C ASP A 250 -52.25 8.93 38.87
N GLN A 251 -50.92 9.00 38.86
CA GLN A 251 -50.12 9.37 40.01
C GLN A 251 -49.04 10.35 39.56
N SER A 252 -49.27 11.60 39.90
CA SER A 252 -48.34 12.71 39.93
C SER A 252 -47.11 12.36 40.77
N GLU A 253 -45.94 12.36 40.14
CA GLU A 253 -44.65 12.53 40.82
C GLU A 253 -44.01 13.81 40.29
N ASP A 254 -43.60 14.64 41.25
CA ASP A 254 -43.13 16.01 41.09
C ASP A 254 -42.03 16.13 40.01
N GLN A 255 -42.34 16.84 38.93
CA GLN A 255 -41.33 17.39 38.03
C GLN A 255 -40.63 18.53 38.77
N GLU A 256 -39.46 18.27 39.36
CA GLU A 256 -38.47 19.32 39.58
C GLU A 256 -38.14 19.92 38.21
N GLU A 257 -38.70 21.11 37.93
CA GLU A 257 -38.28 21.95 36.82
C GLU A 257 -36.76 22.16 36.92
N LEU A 258 -36.01 21.55 35.99
CA LEU A 258 -34.60 21.90 35.78
C LEU A 258 -34.54 23.42 35.55
N PRO A 259 -33.66 24.14 36.25
CA PRO A 259 -33.56 25.59 36.08
C PRO A 259 -33.27 25.88 34.62
N GLN A 260 -34.07 26.76 34.01
CA GLN A 260 -33.83 27.26 32.66
C GLN A 260 -32.38 27.77 32.60
N LEU A 261 -31.49 26.98 32.00
CA LEU A 261 -30.11 27.39 31.83
C LEU A 261 -30.09 28.65 30.97
N PRO A 262 -29.20 29.61 31.28
CA PRO A 262 -29.07 30.85 30.51
C PRO A 262 -28.82 30.55 29.02
N ASN A 263 -28.84 31.56 28.16
CA ASN A 263 -28.46 31.46 26.73
C ASN A 263 -27.01 30.93 26.56
N LEU A 264 -26.80 29.64 26.81
CA LEU A 264 -25.53 28.96 26.74
C LEU A 264 -25.20 28.71 25.27
N ARG A 265 -23.93 28.91 24.94
CA ARG A 265 -23.38 28.60 23.62
C ARG A 265 -23.35 27.08 23.42
N LEU A 266 -23.32 26.61 22.17
CA LEU A 266 -23.39 25.19 21.82
C LEU A 266 -22.34 24.35 22.58
N ALA A 267 -21.09 24.79 22.61
CA ALA A 267 -20.01 24.13 23.34
C ALA A 267 -20.34 23.92 24.83
N GLN A 268 -20.91 24.92 25.50
CA GLN A 268 -21.24 24.83 26.93
C GLN A 268 -22.41 23.88 27.18
N LYS A 269 -23.41 23.86 26.30
CA LYS A 269 -24.51 22.89 26.38
C LYS A 269 -23.98 21.47 26.26
N MET A 270 -23.18 21.20 25.22
CA MET A 270 -22.61 19.88 24.96
C MET A 270 -21.72 19.38 26.11
N ARG A 271 -21.00 20.27 26.80
CA ARG A 271 -20.16 19.91 27.96
C ARG A 271 -20.93 19.20 29.06
N HIS A 272 -22.18 19.60 29.33
CA HIS A 272 -22.99 19.00 30.41
C HIS A 272 -23.38 17.55 30.13
N HIS A 273 -23.31 17.11 28.87
CA HIS A 273 -23.62 15.73 28.45
C HIS A 273 -22.34 14.91 28.19
N CYS A 274 -21.18 15.41 28.60
CA CYS A 274 -19.89 14.76 28.39
C CYS A 274 -19.24 14.35 29.71
N GLU A 275 -18.42 13.29 29.65
CA GLU A 275 -17.61 12.85 30.78
C GLU A 275 -16.22 13.49 30.71
N GLU A 276 -15.74 14.03 31.83
CA GLU A 276 -14.38 14.53 31.94
C GLU A 276 -13.38 13.35 31.94
N ILE A 277 -12.36 13.45 31.09
CA ILE A 277 -11.25 12.50 31.04
C ILE A 277 -10.12 13.07 31.90
N ALA A 278 -9.80 12.43 33.02
CA ALA A 278 -8.65 12.79 33.83
C ALA A 278 -7.35 12.67 33.01
N LEU A 279 -6.67 13.79 32.78
CA LEU A 279 -5.30 13.81 32.27
C LEU A 279 -4.34 14.00 33.46
N GLU A 280 -3.34 13.13 33.60
CA GLU A 280 -2.42 13.07 34.74
C GLU A 280 -1.41 14.24 34.84
N LYS A 281 -1.68 15.42 34.25
CA LYS A 281 -0.74 16.57 34.27
C LYS A 281 -1.44 17.92 34.38
N ASP A 282 -0.98 18.76 35.32
CA ASP A 282 -1.42 20.16 35.60
C ASP A 282 -1.25 21.18 34.44
N GLU A 283 -0.76 20.72 33.29
CA GLU A 283 -0.38 21.53 32.11
C GLU A 283 -1.48 21.64 31.04
N PHE A 284 -2.60 20.93 31.16
CA PHE A 284 -3.67 20.90 30.14
C PHE A 284 -5.01 21.44 30.65
N VAL A 285 -5.84 21.95 29.73
CA VAL A 285 -7.25 22.31 30.01
C VAL A 285 -8.06 21.01 30.21
N PRO A 286 -9.06 20.97 31.11
CA PRO A 286 -10.00 19.86 31.24
C PRO A 286 -10.52 19.36 29.88
N VAL A 287 -10.43 18.05 29.65
CA VAL A 287 -10.81 17.42 28.37
C VAL A 287 -12.03 16.54 28.58
N TYR A 288 -13.08 16.81 27.81
CA TYR A 288 -14.35 16.10 27.87
C TYR A 288 -14.49 15.13 26.69
N LYS A 289 -14.86 13.89 26.98
CA LYS A 289 -15.19 12.90 25.97
C LYS A 289 -16.56 13.22 25.38
N LEU A 290 -16.61 13.51 24.10
CA LEU A 290 -17.90 13.71 23.41
C LEU A 290 -18.59 12.36 23.24
N PHE A 291 -19.78 12.21 23.81
CA PHE A 291 -20.57 11.00 23.68
C PHE A 291 -21.21 10.92 22.29
N MET A 292 -21.16 9.74 21.68
CA MET A 292 -21.78 9.48 20.39
C MET A 292 -22.49 8.13 20.48
N ASP A 293 -23.75 8.09 20.07
CA ASP A 293 -24.54 6.87 20.04
C ASP A 293 -24.03 5.94 18.95
N GLU A 294 -23.71 4.70 19.30
CA GLU A 294 -23.41 3.67 18.33
C GLU A 294 -24.70 3.26 17.62
N THR A 295 -24.77 3.55 16.32
CA THR A 295 -25.95 3.26 15.48
C THR A 295 -25.80 1.97 14.68
N LEU A 296 -24.56 1.53 14.48
CA LEU A 296 -24.23 0.28 13.78
C LEU A 296 -22.86 -0.23 14.21
N ARG A 297 -22.75 -1.55 14.41
CA ARG A 297 -21.49 -2.25 14.61
C ARG A 297 -21.46 -3.55 13.81
N LEU A 298 -20.44 -3.68 12.98
CA LEU A 298 -20.18 -4.82 12.13
C LEU A 298 -18.83 -5.42 12.56
N ASP A 299 -18.87 -6.33 13.53
CA ASP A 299 -17.65 -6.87 14.16
C ASP A 299 -16.76 -7.67 13.20
N LYS A 300 -17.35 -8.35 12.21
CA LYS A 300 -16.57 -9.14 11.23
C LYS A 300 -15.82 -8.25 10.26
N GLU A 301 -16.45 -7.15 9.86
CA GLU A 301 -15.94 -6.18 8.89
C GLU A 301 -15.14 -5.05 9.57
N MET A 302 -15.09 -5.04 10.91
CA MET A 302 -14.43 -4.02 11.74
C MET A 302 -14.91 -2.59 11.45
N ILE A 303 -16.23 -2.41 11.31
CA ILE A 303 -16.87 -1.12 10.99
C ILE A 303 -17.79 -0.70 12.13
N VAL A 304 -17.69 0.57 12.54
CA VAL A 304 -18.58 1.18 13.55
C VAL A 304 -19.13 2.50 13.02
N ARG A 305 -20.43 2.77 13.24
CA ARG A 305 -21.03 4.08 12.99
C ARG A 305 -21.52 4.70 14.28
N LYS A 306 -21.19 5.96 14.49
CA LYS A 306 -21.59 6.73 15.66
C LYS A 306 -22.25 8.04 15.26
N CYS A 307 -23.33 8.41 15.92
CA CYS A 307 -24.08 9.63 15.67
C CYS A 307 -24.15 10.50 16.93
N LEU A 308 -23.99 11.81 16.75
CA LEU A 308 -24.27 12.77 17.82
C LEU A 308 -25.78 13.06 17.84
N LYS A 309 -26.46 12.91 18.98
CA LYS A 309 -27.85 13.34 19.17
C LYS A 309 -27.91 14.71 19.86
N ASP A 310 -28.97 15.47 19.58
CA ASP A 310 -29.33 16.70 20.29
C ASP A 310 -30.30 16.35 21.42
N ASP A 311 -30.09 16.89 22.63
CA ASP A 311 -30.80 16.49 23.86
C ASP A 311 -32.01 17.37 24.18
N GLN A 312 -32.57 18.09 23.19
CA GLN A 312 -33.75 18.93 23.39
C GLN A 312 -34.72 18.84 22.21
N ASN A 313 -35.89 18.26 22.44
CA ASN A 313 -37.22 18.55 21.85
C ASN A 313 -37.28 19.47 20.60
N CYS A 314 -36.54 19.14 19.54
CA CYS A 314 -36.71 19.71 18.21
C CYS A 314 -37.40 18.67 17.32
N GLU A 315 -38.66 18.37 17.65
CA GLU A 315 -39.60 17.78 16.70
C GLU A 315 -39.90 18.72 15.51
N SER A 316 -39.35 19.93 15.48
CA SER A 316 -39.33 20.79 14.29
C SER A 316 -37.95 20.80 13.63
N MET A 317 -37.70 19.81 12.76
CA MET A 317 -37.38 20.03 11.34
C MET A 317 -36.86 18.72 10.68
N TYR A 318 -37.59 17.61 10.87
CA TYR A 318 -37.50 16.45 9.99
C TYR A 318 -38.20 16.71 8.65
N THR A 319 -37.88 17.81 7.97
CA THR A 319 -38.05 17.89 6.51
C THR A 319 -36.80 17.28 5.88
N LEU A 320 -36.76 15.94 5.87
CA LEU A 320 -35.75 15.03 5.32
C LEU A 320 -35.54 15.15 3.78
N LYS A 321 -35.74 16.33 3.18
CA LYS A 321 -35.63 16.51 1.73
C LYS A 321 -34.56 17.48 1.25
N ASP A 322 -33.91 18.27 2.12
CA ASP A 322 -33.09 19.38 1.61
C ASP A 322 -31.80 19.73 2.39
N ARG A 323 -31.19 18.78 3.10
CA ARG A 323 -29.83 18.98 3.65
C ARG A 323 -28.90 17.88 3.16
N ARG A 324 -28.00 18.26 2.25
CA ARG A 324 -26.97 17.38 1.67
C ARG A 324 -26.02 16.92 2.77
N GLU A 325 -25.89 15.61 2.95
CA GLU A 325 -24.79 15.03 3.73
C GLU A 325 -23.48 15.32 3.00
N LYS A 326 -22.44 15.62 3.77
CA LYS A 326 -21.08 15.77 3.29
C LYS A 326 -20.19 14.72 3.94
N VAL A 327 -19.57 13.87 3.13
CA VAL A 327 -18.79 12.73 3.60
C VAL A 327 -17.29 12.96 3.32
N LEU A 328 -16.49 12.97 4.38
CA LEU A 328 -15.04 13.08 4.33
C LEU A 328 -14.39 11.77 4.77
N LEU A 329 -13.60 11.15 3.89
CA LEU A 329 -12.75 10.01 4.23
C LEU A 329 -11.36 10.49 4.65
N VAL A 330 -10.93 10.17 5.88
CA VAL A 330 -9.63 10.61 6.40
C VAL A 330 -8.63 9.47 6.38
N MET A 331 -7.54 9.63 5.62
CA MET A 331 -6.49 8.63 5.45
C MET A 331 -5.09 9.23 5.65
N GLY A 332 -4.12 8.39 6.00
CA GLY A 332 -2.74 8.81 6.22
C GLY A 332 -1.96 7.80 7.04
N ALA A 333 -0.64 7.96 7.08
CA ALA A 333 0.26 7.10 7.84
C ALA A 333 -0.01 7.16 9.36
N THR A 334 0.32 6.09 10.08
CA THR A 334 0.33 6.09 11.55
C THR A 334 1.26 7.19 12.08
N GLY A 335 0.82 7.96 13.06
CA GLY A 335 1.58 9.11 13.59
C GLY A 335 1.51 10.39 12.73
N GLY A 336 0.71 10.41 11.66
CA GLY A 336 0.48 11.62 10.85
C GLY A 336 -0.38 12.70 11.52
N GLY A 337 -0.94 12.46 12.70
CA GLY A 337 -1.78 13.44 13.42
C GLY A 337 -3.27 13.41 13.07
N LYS A 338 -3.76 12.31 12.47
CA LYS A 338 -5.15 12.12 12.06
C LYS A 338 -6.18 12.26 13.20
N ASN A 339 -5.97 11.56 14.32
CA ASN A 339 -6.86 11.65 15.48
C ASN A 339 -6.90 13.07 16.05
N THR A 340 -5.73 13.72 16.17
CA THR A 340 -5.63 15.11 16.61
C THR A 340 -6.37 16.05 15.67
N LEU A 341 -6.29 15.83 14.35
CA LEU A 341 -7.01 16.60 13.35
C LEU A 341 -8.53 16.43 13.49
N ILE A 342 -9.02 15.21 13.65
CA ILE A 342 -10.45 14.92 13.87
C ILE A 342 -10.94 15.62 15.15
N ASN A 343 -10.19 15.53 16.25
CA ASN A 343 -10.54 16.23 17.48
C ASN A 343 -10.56 17.76 17.29
N GLY A 344 -9.63 18.32 16.50
CA GLY A 344 -9.64 19.74 16.14
C GLY A 344 -10.89 20.14 15.34
N MET A 345 -11.31 19.33 14.36
CA MET A 345 -12.55 19.55 13.59
C MET A 345 -13.77 19.63 14.50
N ILE A 346 -13.87 18.74 15.49
CA ILE A 346 -15.01 18.72 16.41
C ILE A 346 -15.07 19.97 17.28
N ASN A 347 -13.92 20.40 17.84
CA ASN A 347 -13.89 21.64 18.62
C ASN A 347 -14.27 22.84 17.76
N PHE A 348 -13.88 22.87 16.48
CA PHE A 348 -14.35 23.90 15.55
C PHE A 348 -15.87 23.80 15.28
N ILE A 349 -16.41 22.61 15.01
CA ILE A 349 -17.84 22.39 14.71
C ILE A 349 -18.73 22.77 15.89
N MET A 350 -18.29 22.48 17.11
CA MET A 350 -19.01 22.80 18.36
C MET A 350 -18.83 24.27 18.80
N GLU A 351 -18.12 25.06 18.01
CA GLU A 351 -17.83 26.47 18.30
C GLU A 351 -17.07 26.60 19.63
N VAL A 352 -16.00 25.84 19.90
CA VAL A 352 -15.16 26.05 21.10
C VAL A 352 -14.27 27.29 20.90
N GLU A 353 -14.16 28.11 21.92
CA GLU A 353 -13.35 29.31 21.98
C GLU A 353 -12.09 29.09 22.83
N TRP A 354 -11.04 29.87 22.56
CA TRP A 354 -9.80 29.82 23.34
C TRP A 354 -10.05 30.01 24.84
N LYS A 355 -10.93 30.96 25.19
CA LYS A 355 -11.27 31.33 26.56
C LYS A 355 -12.06 30.27 27.32
N ASP A 356 -12.64 29.27 26.63
CA ASP A 356 -13.32 28.19 27.34
C ASP A 356 -12.31 27.41 28.18
N ASP A 357 -12.73 27.03 29.38
CA ASP A 357 -11.96 26.24 30.35
C ASP A 357 -12.06 24.73 30.08
N PHE A 358 -12.48 24.32 28.88
CA PHE A 358 -12.63 22.92 28.50
C PHE A 358 -12.36 22.69 27.01
N ARG A 359 -12.05 21.43 26.63
CA ARG A 359 -11.90 20.97 25.24
C ARG A 359 -12.61 19.65 25.03
N PHE A 360 -13.05 19.37 23.80
CA PHE A 360 -13.66 18.07 23.45
C PHE A 360 -12.66 17.09 22.84
N LYS A 361 -12.87 15.81 23.10
CA LYS A 361 -12.19 14.69 22.45
C LYS A 361 -13.21 13.68 21.96
N LEU A 362 -13.27 13.48 20.65
CA LEU A 362 -14.12 12.49 20.00
C LEU A 362 -13.41 11.13 19.92
N VAL A 363 -12.13 11.16 19.54
CA VAL A 363 -11.28 9.97 19.43
C VAL A 363 -10.35 9.91 20.64
N THR A 364 -10.64 9.02 21.58
CA THR A 364 -9.81 8.79 22.77
C THR A 364 -8.72 7.76 22.48
N GLU A 365 -7.46 8.15 22.65
CA GLU A 365 -6.35 7.21 22.51
C GLU A 365 -6.24 6.34 23.76
N LYS A 366 -6.40 5.02 23.63
CA LYS A 366 -6.11 4.11 24.74
C LYS A 366 -4.59 4.05 24.91
N VAL A 367 -4.10 4.37 26.11
CA VAL A 367 -2.68 4.27 26.47
C VAL A 367 -2.32 2.79 26.58
N THR A 368 -2.02 2.17 25.45
CA THR A 368 -1.29 0.89 25.40
C THR A 368 -0.03 1.16 24.59
N SER A 369 1.14 0.94 25.21
CA SER A 369 2.51 0.96 24.69
C SER A 369 2.72 1.53 23.27
N GLN A 370 3.61 2.52 23.15
CA GLN A 370 3.94 3.40 22.00
C GLN A 370 4.24 2.77 20.61
N HIS A 371 3.85 1.53 20.32
CA HIS A 371 4.09 0.83 19.05
C HIS A 371 2.85 0.13 18.44
N GLU A 372 1.64 0.31 18.99
CA GLU A 372 0.42 -0.22 18.37
C GLU A 372 -0.49 0.88 17.81
N SER A 373 -0.91 0.78 16.54
CA SER A 373 -1.98 1.63 16.00
C SER A 373 -3.23 1.56 16.89
N VAL A 374 -3.62 2.72 17.42
CA VAL A 374 -4.71 2.89 18.39
C VAL A 374 -6.09 2.67 17.75
N THR A 375 -6.24 2.93 16.45
CA THR A 375 -7.47 2.70 15.67
C THR A 375 -7.42 1.31 15.02
N LYS A 376 -8.21 0.36 15.53
CA LYS A 376 -8.31 -1.01 14.98
C LYS A 376 -9.41 -1.17 13.92
N GLU A 377 -10.45 -0.33 13.99
CA GLU A 377 -11.71 -0.40 13.23
C GLU A 377 -11.89 0.86 12.37
N ILE A 378 -12.60 0.76 11.25
CA ILE A 378 -13.05 1.94 10.49
C ILE A 378 -14.27 2.51 11.21
N THR A 379 -14.21 3.78 11.61
CA THR A 379 -15.30 4.41 12.37
C THR A 379 -15.86 5.60 11.61
N ALA A 380 -17.15 5.59 11.32
CA ALA A 380 -17.85 6.74 10.75
C ALA A 380 -18.56 7.53 11.85
N TYR A 381 -18.22 8.82 11.97
CA TYR A 381 -18.83 9.75 12.91
C TYR A 381 -19.74 10.70 12.14
N THR A 382 -21.05 10.60 12.35
CA THR A 382 -22.05 11.47 11.73
C THR A 382 -22.52 12.54 12.71
N ILE A 383 -22.50 13.79 12.26
CA ILE A 383 -22.90 14.96 13.04
C ILE A 383 -23.99 15.68 12.25
N HIS A 384 -25.18 15.74 12.82
CA HIS A 384 -26.28 16.49 12.24
C HIS A 384 -26.13 17.99 12.50
N PRO A 385 -26.73 18.87 11.67
CA PRO A 385 -26.66 20.32 11.88
C PRO A 385 -27.28 20.70 13.23
N LEU A 386 -26.49 21.29 14.10
CA LEU A 386 -26.93 21.78 15.42
C LEU A 386 -27.05 23.30 15.40
N LYS A 387 -28.03 23.86 16.13
CA LYS A 387 -28.17 25.31 16.26
C LYS A 387 -26.95 25.88 16.99
N GLY A 388 -26.25 26.83 16.37
CA GLY A 388 -24.98 27.38 16.88
C GLY A 388 -23.74 26.63 16.41
N SER A 389 -23.87 25.63 15.54
CA SER A 389 -22.71 24.97 14.91
C SER A 389 -22.13 25.83 13.78
N ASN A 390 -20.81 25.73 13.58
CA ASN A 390 -20.10 26.40 12.48
C ASN A 390 -20.40 25.80 11.08
N ILE A 391 -21.12 24.68 11.00
CA ILE A 391 -21.48 24.03 9.73
C ILE A 391 -23.01 23.91 9.54
N PRO A 392 -23.56 24.26 8.36
CA PRO A 392 -25.01 24.23 8.12
C PRO A 392 -25.54 22.90 7.53
N TYR A 393 -24.72 21.84 7.48
CA TYR A 393 -25.03 20.56 6.83
C TYR A 393 -24.64 19.35 7.69
N THR A 394 -25.19 18.17 7.38
CA THR A 394 -24.80 16.92 8.03
C THR A 394 -23.40 16.55 7.59
N PHE A 395 -22.48 16.34 8.53
CA PHE A 395 -21.10 16.01 8.24
C PHE A 395 -20.77 14.61 8.77
N THR A 396 -20.27 13.76 7.88
CA THR A 396 -19.82 12.41 8.21
C THR A 396 -18.32 12.30 7.99
N ILE A 397 -17.58 11.97 9.05
CA ILE A 397 -16.13 11.73 9.03
C ILE A 397 -15.90 10.22 9.09
N ILE A 398 -15.22 9.66 8.10
CA ILE A 398 -14.78 8.26 8.12
C ILE A 398 -13.33 8.23 8.58
N ASP A 399 -13.10 7.82 9.83
CA ASP A 399 -11.78 7.56 10.37
C ASP A 399 -11.31 6.15 9.97
N THR A 400 -10.08 6.07 9.46
CA THR A 400 -9.47 4.82 9.02
C THR A 400 -8.21 4.55 9.85
N PRO A 401 -7.86 3.27 10.12
CA PRO A 401 -6.56 2.94 10.68
C PRO A 401 -5.39 3.54 9.88
N GLY A 402 -4.27 3.80 10.54
CA GLY A 402 -3.06 4.27 9.85
C GLY A 402 -2.47 3.19 8.95
N PHE A 403 -2.16 3.54 7.71
CA PHE A 403 -1.44 2.67 6.78
C PHE A 403 0.05 2.62 7.11
N GLY A 404 0.71 1.49 6.84
CA GLY A 404 2.15 1.31 7.05
C GLY A 404 2.61 1.27 8.51
N ASP A 405 1.77 0.73 9.40
CA ASP A 405 2.13 0.45 10.81
C ASP A 405 3.16 -0.69 10.94
N THR A 406 3.74 -0.87 12.13
CA THR A 406 4.76 -1.88 12.49
C THR A 406 4.36 -3.33 12.19
N ARG A 407 3.07 -3.57 11.91
CA ARG A 407 2.47 -4.87 11.60
C ARG A 407 2.61 -5.28 10.11
N GLY A 408 3.10 -4.39 9.25
CA GLY A 408 3.50 -4.70 7.87
C GLY A 408 2.37 -4.80 6.83
N LEU A 409 2.75 -5.20 5.61
CA LEU A 409 1.90 -5.17 4.39
C LEU A 409 0.56 -5.94 4.52
N ASN A 410 0.51 -7.01 5.31
CA ASN A 410 -0.71 -7.80 5.51
C ASN A 410 -1.82 -6.98 6.19
N ARG A 411 -1.46 -6.00 7.03
CA ARG A 411 -2.45 -5.12 7.68
C ARG A 411 -3.04 -4.14 6.67
N ASP A 412 -2.26 -3.63 5.74
CA ASP A 412 -2.74 -2.71 4.68
C ASP A 412 -3.73 -3.41 3.74
N VAL A 413 -3.51 -4.69 3.44
CA VAL A 413 -4.48 -5.53 2.71
C VAL A 413 -5.79 -5.66 3.49
N SER A 414 -5.72 -5.90 4.80
CA SER A 414 -6.91 -5.96 5.67
C SER A 414 -7.65 -4.61 5.72
N ILE A 415 -6.94 -3.48 5.84
CA ILE A 415 -7.55 -2.14 5.81
C ILE A 415 -8.27 -1.91 4.48
N THR A 416 -7.61 -2.24 3.36
CA THR A 416 -8.21 -2.13 2.02
C THR A 416 -9.47 -2.98 1.89
N ASN A 417 -9.48 -4.17 2.47
CA ASN A 417 -10.65 -5.04 2.49
C ASN A 417 -11.80 -4.45 3.33
N HIS A 418 -11.53 -3.87 4.50
CA HIS A 418 -12.57 -3.23 5.32
C HIS A 418 -13.14 -1.99 4.62
N VAL A 419 -12.29 -1.18 3.96
CA VAL A 419 -12.75 -0.03 3.15
C VAL A 419 -13.66 -0.52 2.02
N ARG A 420 -13.30 -1.63 1.35
CA ARG A 420 -14.15 -2.25 0.32
C ARG A 420 -15.51 -2.66 0.86
N GLU A 421 -15.54 -3.36 1.98
CA GLU A 421 -16.78 -3.85 2.59
C GLU A 421 -17.68 -2.67 3.00
N PHE A 422 -17.08 -1.59 3.51
CA PHE A 422 -17.79 -0.37 3.88
C PHE A 422 -18.43 0.34 2.67
N PHE A 423 -17.71 0.46 1.55
CA PHE A 423 -18.22 1.09 0.32
C PHE A 423 -19.16 0.19 -0.49
N SER A 424 -19.09 -1.12 -0.29
CA SER A 424 -19.99 -2.08 -0.95
C SER A 424 -21.37 -2.14 -0.29
N SER A 425 -21.47 -1.69 0.97
CA SER A 425 -22.72 -1.67 1.73
C SER A 425 -23.60 -0.51 1.28
N LYS A 426 -24.88 -0.77 0.99
CA LYS A 426 -25.83 0.30 0.62
C LYS A 426 -26.28 1.11 1.85
N PRO A 427 -26.65 2.38 1.67
CA PRO A 427 -27.36 3.14 2.71
C PRO A 427 -28.64 2.39 3.15
N PRO A 428 -29.02 2.46 4.44
CA PRO A 428 -28.47 3.32 5.50
C PRO A 428 -27.19 2.79 6.17
N ASN A 429 -26.80 1.54 5.91
CA ASN A 429 -25.73 0.88 6.66
C ASN A 429 -24.32 1.23 6.13
N GLY A 430 -24.18 1.51 4.82
CA GLY A 430 -22.92 1.93 4.20
C GLY A 430 -22.92 3.36 3.67
N ILE A 431 -22.01 3.65 2.75
CA ILE A 431 -21.84 4.95 2.11
C ILE A 431 -21.77 4.73 0.60
N ASP A 432 -22.53 5.52 -0.16
CA ASP A 432 -22.61 5.43 -1.63
C ASP A 432 -21.96 6.61 -2.36
N HIS A 433 -21.52 7.64 -1.63
CA HIS A 433 -20.86 8.83 -2.17
C HIS A 433 -19.77 9.36 -1.24
N LEU A 434 -18.80 10.09 -1.80
CA LEU A 434 -17.79 10.84 -1.08
C LEU A 434 -17.72 12.27 -1.61
N ASP A 435 -17.61 13.25 -0.72
CA ASP A 435 -17.38 14.65 -1.10
C ASP A 435 -15.90 15.00 -1.05
N GLY A 436 -15.12 14.27 -0.26
CA GLY A 436 -13.68 14.50 -0.18
C GLY A 436 -12.90 13.38 0.47
N ILE A 437 -11.61 13.34 0.11
CA ILE A 437 -10.61 12.46 0.69
C ILE A 437 -9.54 13.34 1.34
N GLY A 438 -9.50 13.34 2.67
CA GLY A 438 -8.49 14.04 3.44
C GLY A 438 -7.23 13.19 3.59
N PHE A 439 -6.14 13.57 2.92
CA PHE A 439 -4.85 12.92 3.08
C PHE A 439 -4.00 13.65 4.13
N VAL A 440 -3.79 13.00 5.28
CA VAL A 440 -3.09 13.55 6.43
C VAL A 440 -1.60 13.25 6.37
N THR A 441 -0.77 14.30 6.37
CA THR A 441 0.69 14.21 6.34
C THR A 441 1.34 15.31 7.18
N GLN A 442 2.56 15.09 7.66
CA GLN A 442 3.27 16.09 8.45
C GLN A 442 3.91 17.14 7.53
N ALA A 443 3.79 18.41 7.88
CA ALA A 443 4.22 19.54 7.07
C ALA A 443 5.74 19.60 6.85
N SER A 444 6.53 19.24 7.88
CA SER A 444 8.00 19.33 7.89
C SER A 444 8.71 18.31 6.98
N GLN A 445 7.96 17.38 6.39
CA GLN A 445 8.54 16.32 5.56
C GLN A 445 8.90 16.85 4.17
N ALA A 446 10.18 17.12 3.94
CA ALA A 446 10.67 17.65 2.66
C ALA A 446 10.56 16.66 1.48
N ARG A 447 10.41 15.35 1.75
CA ARG A 447 10.22 14.29 0.75
C ARG A 447 9.29 13.22 1.29
N LEU A 448 8.49 12.62 0.40
CA LEU A 448 7.76 11.41 0.72
C LEU A 448 8.78 10.27 0.82
N THR A 449 8.87 9.63 1.99
CA THR A 449 9.66 8.41 2.15
C THR A 449 9.11 7.30 1.25
N PRO A 450 9.91 6.29 0.85
CA PRO A 450 9.41 5.15 0.08
C PRO A 450 8.18 4.49 0.72
N THR A 451 8.15 4.43 2.06
CA THR A 451 7.00 3.94 2.83
C THR A 451 5.76 4.81 2.65
N GLN A 452 5.90 6.13 2.67
CA GLN A 452 4.77 7.06 2.47
C GLN A 452 4.26 7.06 1.05
N LYS A 453 5.17 6.95 0.08
CA LYS A 453 4.81 6.78 -1.33
C LYS A 453 4.03 5.48 -1.54
N TYR A 454 4.49 4.38 -0.94
CA TYR A 454 3.76 3.12 -0.93
C TYR A 454 2.39 3.24 -0.25
N ILE A 455 2.30 3.87 0.92
CA ILE A 455 1.02 4.10 1.61
C ILE A 455 0.07 4.89 0.71
N PHE A 456 0.59 5.93 0.06
CA PHE A 456 -0.15 6.77 -0.84
C PHE A 456 -0.66 5.99 -2.05
N ASP A 457 0.21 5.27 -2.76
CA ASP A 457 -0.16 4.44 -3.90
C ASP A 457 -1.14 3.32 -3.51
N SER A 458 -0.99 2.74 -2.33
CA SER A 458 -1.90 1.73 -1.78
C SER A 458 -3.29 2.33 -1.56
N ILE A 459 -3.37 3.52 -0.97
CA ILE A 459 -4.62 4.27 -0.78
C ILE A 459 -5.24 4.62 -2.13
N LEU A 460 -4.48 5.19 -3.08
CA LEU A 460 -4.99 5.56 -4.40
C LEU A 460 -5.49 4.35 -5.19
N SER A 461 -4.89 3.17 -4.98
CA SER A 461 -5.26 1.95 -5.69
C SER A 461 -6.69 1.47 -5.39
N ILE A 462 -7.28 1.95 -4.29
CA ILE A 462 -8.65 1.65 -3.85
C ILE A 462 -9.67 2.33 -4.78
N PHE A 463 -9.36 3.52 -5.27
CA PHE A 463 -10.37 4.38 -5.89
C PHE A 463 -10.42 4.32 -7.41
N GLY A 464 -11.60 4.63 -7.93
CA GLY A 464 -11.81 4.93 -9.34
C GLY A 464 -11.17 6.26 -9.77
N LYS A 465 -10.98 6.46 -11.07
CA LYS A 465 -10.44 7.72 -11.62
C LYS A 465 -11.32 8.95 -11.35
N ASP A 466 -12.60 8.72 -11.11
CA ASP A 466 -13.60 9.75 -10.81
C ASP A 466 -13.30 10.52 -9.53
N VAL A 467 -12.60 9.93 -8.55
CA VAL A 467 -12.23 10.65 -7.31
C VAL A 467 -10.95 11.48 -7.43
N GLN A 468 -10.27 11.49 -8.59
CA GLN A 468 -8.96 12.14 -8.76
C GLN A 468 -8.95 13.60 -8.29
N ASN A 469 -10.09 14.28 -8.43
CA ASN A 469 -10.22 15.68 -8.08
C ASN A 469 -10.85 15.89 -6.70
N ASN A 470 -10.98 14.89 -5.83
CA ASN A 470 -11.62 15.02 -4.51
C ASN A 470 -10.63 14.96 -3.34
N PHE A 471 -9.33 15.01 -3.62
CA PHE A 471 -8.30 14.98 -2.58
C PHE A 471 -8.09 16.36 -1.94
N PHE A 472 -8.00 16.36 -0.62
CA PHE A 472 -7.63 17.50 0.22
C PHE A 472 -6.39 17.15 1.01
N MET A 473 -5.32 17.92 0.82
CA MET A 473 -4.08 17.72 1.56
C MET A 473 -4.19 18.34 2.95
N MET A 474 -4.03 17.55 4.00
CA MET A 474 -4.17 17.97 5.39
C MET A 474 -2.79 17.93 6.05
N CYS A 475 -2.07 19.05 6.00
CA CYS A 475 -0.71 19.19 6.50
C CYS A 475 -0.73 19.50 8.00
N THR A 476 -0.47 18.50 8.84
CA THR A 476 -0.37 18.63 10.30
C THR A 476 1.03 19.08 10.72
N PHE A 477 1.18 19.57 11.95
CA PHE A 477 2.47 20.09 12.47
C PHE A 477 3.07 21.20 11.60
N ALA A 478 2.21 21.97 10.93
CA ALA A 478 2.62 23.06 10.07
C ALA A 478 2.98 24.28 10.90
N ASP A 479 4.18 24.83 10.68
CA ASP A 479 4.51 26.18 11.08
C ASP A 479 3.96 27.19 10.04
N GLY A 480 4.03 28.49 10.33
CA GLY A 480 3.42 29.53 9.49
C GLY A 480 3.93 29.57 8.03
N LYS A 481 5.01 28.86 7.71
CA LYS A 481 5.65 28.84 6.38
C LYS A 481 4.94 27.90 5.39
N SER A 482 5.42 27.86 4.15
CA SER A 482 4.94 26.90 3.14
C SER A 482 5.44 25.49 3.51
N PRO A 483 4.58 24.47 3.59
CA PRO A 483 4.98 23.11 3.98
C PRO A 483 5.88 22.48 2.90
N PRO A 484 7.13 22.07 3.23
CA PRO A 484 8.01 21.35 2.29
C PRO A 484 7.38 20.10 1.66
N VAL A 485 6.42 19.48 2.34
CA VAL A 485 5.70 18.30 1.84
C VAL A 485 4.93 18.55 0.54
N LEU A 486 4.55 19.80 0.24
CA LEU A 486 3.85 20.15 -1.00
C LEU A 486 4.71 19.95 -2.25
N ASP A 487 6.03 20.17 -2.14
CA ASP A 487 6.96 19.94 -3.26
C ASP A 487 7.10 18.44 -3.53
N ALA A 488 7.14 17.63 -2.47
CA ALA A 488 7.16 16.17 -2.57
C ALA A 488 5.87 15.60 -3.19
N ILE A 489 4.71 16.18 -2.86
CA ILE A 489 3.41 15.79 -3.43
C ILE A 489 3.34 16.16 -4.93
N ARG A 490 3.93 17.31 -5.31
CA ARG A 490 4.01 17.75 -6.70
C ARG A 490 4.91 16.85 -7.53
N GLU A 491 6.08 16.47 -7.01
CA GLU A 491 6.99 15.50 -7.64
C GLU A 491 6.31 14.14 -7.83
N ALA A 492 5.50 13.72 -6.86
CA ALA A 492 4.70 12.49 -6.94
C ALA A 492 3.49 12.58 -7.91
N LYS A 493 3.28 13.72 -8.61
CA LYS A 493 2.20 13.96 -9.58
C LYS A 493 0.79 13.73 -9.03
N ILE A 494 0.58 14.11 -7.77
CA ILE A 494 -0.68 13.91 -7.07
C ILE A 494 -1.61 15.11 -7.33
N SER A 495 -2.82 14.85 -7.81
CA SER A 495 -3.87 15.88 -7.95
C SER A 495 -4.60 16.09 -6.62
N TYR A 496 -4.87 17.34 -6.27
CA TYR A 496 -5.65 17.71 -5.08
C TYR A 496 -6.36 19.05 -5.30
N GLN A 497 -7.54 19.25 -4.71
CA GLN A 497 -8.29 20.51 -4.83
C GLN A 497 -7.64 21.65 -4.04
N GLY A 498 -7.06 21.31 -2.89
CA GLY A 498 -6.44 22.28 -2.00
C GLY A 498 -5.65 21.60 -0.91
N TYR A 499 -4.74 22.36 -0.32
CA TYR A 499 -4.03 21.98 0.89
C TYR A 499 -4.41 22.92 2.03
N PHE A 500 -4.41 22.37 3.23
CA PHE A 500 -4.74 23.07 4.46
C PHE A 500 -3.69 22.76 5.51
N LYS A 501 -3.30 23.78 6.25
CA LYS A 501 -2.29 23.68 7.31
C LYS A 501 -3.01 23.60 8.65
N PHE A 502 -2.64 22.64 9.47
CA PHE A 502 -3.23 22.46 10.78
C PHE A 502 -2.12 22.47 11.82
N ASN A 503 -2.06 23.56 12.58
CA ASN A 503 -1.25 23.64 13.78
C ASN A 503 -2.12 23.31 15.00
N ASN A 504 -2.14 22.04 15.38
CA ASN A 504 -2.94 21.57 16.51
C ASN A 504 -2.14 21.51 17.82
N SER A 505 -0.98 22.19 17.91
CA SER A 505 -0.15 22.20 19.12
C SER A 505 -0.87 22.83 20.31
N ALA A 506 -1.68 23.87 20.06
CA ALA A 506 -2.43 24.59 21.09
C ALA A 506 -3.81 23.98 21.41
N LEU A 507 -4.19 22.85 20.81
CA LEU A 507 -5.55 22.30 20.93
C LEU A 507 -5.94 21.97 22.39
N PHE A 508 -4.98 21.52 23.20
CA PHE A 508 -5.20 21.17 24.61
C PHE A 508 -4.37 22.04 25.59
N ALA A 509 -3.64 23.04 25.08
CA ALA A 509 -2.77 23.89 25.88
C ALA A 509 -3.57 24.71 26.90
N LYS A 510 -3.00 24.91 28.10
CA LYS A 510 -3.62 25.70 29.16
C LYS A 510 -3.83 27.16 28.73
N ASN A 511 -4.97 27.72 29.09
CA ASN A 511 -5.27 29.14 28.85
C ASN A 511 -4.46 30.01 29.84
N THR A 512 -3.15 30.14 29.65
CA THR A 512 -2.29 30.99 30.47
C THR A 512 -2.14 32.38 29.86
N ASN A 513 -2.23 33.41 30.71
CA ASN A 513 -2.08 34.82 30.31
C ASN A 513 -0.62 35.28 30.04
N ALA A 514 0.35 34.37 30.04
CA ALA A 514 1.78 34.70 29.87
C ALA A 514 2.27 34.25 28.48
N LEU A 515 2.66 35.23 27.65
CA LEU A 515 3.13 35.14 26.26
C LEU A 515 2.13 34.45 25.28
N ASN A 516 1.36 35.29 24.56
CA ASN A 516 0.25 35.02 23.63
C ASN A 516 0.48 34.03 22.45
N PHE A 517 1.53 33.20 22.44
CA PHE A 517 1.81 32.35 21.28
C PHE A 517 0.77 31.24 21.07
N ASP A 518 0.26 30.62 22.14
CA ASP A 518 -0.73 29.54 22.02
C ASP A 518 -2.11 30.02 21.57
N GLU A 519 -2.53 31.23 21.99
CA GLU A 519 -3.76 31.87 21.50
C GLU A 519 -3.64 32.17 20.00
N ILE A 520 -2.49 32.68 19.55
CA ILE A 520 -2.21 32.91 18.12
C ILE A 520 -2.25 31.58 17.36
N PHE A 521 -1.67 30.50 17.90
CA PHE A 521 -1.73 29.17 17.28
C PHE A 521 -3.17 28.63 17.21
N TRP A 522 -3.99 28.87 18.24
CA TRP A 522 -5.41 28.53 18.23
C TRP A 522 -6.19 29.27 17.15
N GLU A 523 -6.02 30.59 17.05
CA GLU A 523 -6.67 31.42 16.01
C GLU A 523 -6.26 30.98 14.61
N MET A 524 -4.97 30.73 14.38
CA MET A 524 -4.49 30.19 13.09
C MET A 524 -5.10 28.82 12.77
N GLY A 525 -5.26 27.94 13.76
CA GLY A 525 -5.94 26.65 13.61
C GLY A 525 -7.42 26.82 13.25
N ARG A 526 -8.13 27.71 13.96
CA ARG A 526 -9.55 28.02 13.72
C ARG A 526 -9.78 28.55 12.30
N GLU A 527 -8.95 29.50 11.87
CA GLU A 527 -9.03 30.07 10.52
C GLU A 527 -8.74 29.00 9.44
N SER A 528 -7.83 28.08 9.72
CA SER A 528 -7.54 26.96 8.81
C SER A 528 -8.72 25.99 8.68
N PHE A 529 -9.41 25.67 9.79
CA PHE A 529 -10.64 24.86 9.73
C PHE A 529 -11.77 25.58 9.01
N LYS A 530 -11.96 26.88 9.26
CA LYS A 530 -12.95 27.69 8.54
C LYS A 530 -12.74 27.63 7.03
N ASN A 531 -11.52 27.92 6.58
CA ASN A 531 -11.14 27.84 5.16
C ASN A 531 -11.35 26.43 4.57
N PHE A 532 -11.05 25.39 5.35
CA PHE A 532 -11.31 24.00 4.94
C PHE A 532 -12.80 23.73 4.75
N PHE A 533 -13.63 24.00 5.76
CA PHE A 533 -15.06 23.71 5.71
C PHE A 533 -15.81 24.55 4.66
N GLU A 534 -15.41 25.81 4.45
CA GLU A 534 -15.97 26.64 3.37
C GLU A 534 -15.68 26.10 1.97
N LYS A 535 -14.46 25.55 1.77
CA LYS A 535 -14.09 24.92 0.50
C LYS A 535 -14.74 23.54 0.35
N PHE A 536 -14.75 22.74 1.41
CA PHE A 536 -15.34 21.40 1.43
C PHE A 536 -16.85 21.41 1.20
N ALA A 537 -17.56 22.42 1.71
CA ALA A 537 -18.98 22.63 1.44
C ALA A 537 -19.30 22.73 -0.07
N LYS A 538 -18.36 23.28 -0.86
CA LYS A 538 -18.46 23.47 -2.31
C LYS A 538 -17.94 22.28 -3.12
N ALA A 539 -17.34 21.27 -2.48
CA ALA A 539 -16.79 20.11 -3.16
C ALA A 539 -17.91 19.32 -3.85
N GLU A 540 -17.62 18.81 -5.04
CA GLU A 540 -18.54 17.94 -5.79
C GLU A 540 -18.59 16.54 -5.17
N SER A 541 -19.78 15.96 -5.13
CA SER A 541 -19.98 14.61 -4.62
C SER A 541 -19.68 13.58 -5.70
N VAL A 542 -18.84 12.60 -5.39
CA VAL A 542 -18.48 11.50 -6.30
C VAL A 542 -19.14 10.22 -5.83
N SER A 543 -19.78 9.51 -6.77
CA SER A 543 -20.38 8.21 -6.48
C SER A 543 -19.31 7.13 -6.30
N LEU A 544 -19.50 6.23 -5.35
CA LEU A 544 -18.59 5.11 -5.11
C LEU A 544 -18.77 3.94 -6.08
N GLN A 545 -19.57 4.08 -7.15
CA GLN A 545 -19.80 3.04 -8.14
C GLN A 545 -18.51 2.56 -8.84
N LEU A 546 -17.73 3.49 -9.39
CA LEU A 546 -16.48 3.13 -10.09
C LEU A 546 -15.44 2.56 -9.13
N THR A 547 -15.35 3.12 -7.92
CA THR A 547 -14.52 2.60 -6.83
C THR A 547 -14.89 1.16 -6.48
N ASN A 548 -16.19 0.84 -6.39
CA ASN A 548 -16.65 -0.53 -6.18
C ASN A 548 -16.32 -1.46 -7.36
N GLU A 549 -16.37 -0.97 -8.61
CA GLU A 549 -15.90 -1.74 -9.78
C GLU A 549 -14.40 -2.04 -9.73
N VAL A 550 -13.56 -1.06 -9.36
CA VAL A 550 -12.11 -1.24 -9.17
C VAL A 550 -11.85 -2.35 -8.16
N LEU A 551 -12.52 -2.28 -7.02
CA LEU A 551 -12.32 -3.21 -5.92
C LEU A 551 -12.76 -4.64 -6.28
N LYS A 552 -13.85 -4.80 -7.05
CA LYS A 552 -14.29 -6.10 -7.58
C LYS A 552 -13.34 -6.64 -8.64
N GLU A 553 -12.86 -5.80 -9.55
CA GLU A 553 -11.94 -6.24 -10.61
C GLU A 553 -10.57 -6.64 -10.04
N ARG A 554 -10.10 -6.00 -8.96
CA ARG A 554 -8.89 -6.43 -8.24
C ARG A 554 -9.05 -7.80 -7.58
N GLU A 555 -10.16 -8.01 -6.86
CA GLU A 555 -10.47 -9.30 -6.25
C GLU A 555 -10.55 -10.40 -7.32
N ARG A 556 -11.18 -10.09 -8.46
CA ARG A 556 -11.22 -10.97 -9.61
C ARG A 556 -9.82 -11.27 -10.18
N LEU A 557 -8.97 -10.26 -10.32
CA LEU A 557 -7.60 -10.44 -10.80
C LEU A 557 -6.80 -11.34 -9.86
N GLU A 558 -6.94 -11.18 -8.55
CA GLU A 558 -6.30 -12.02 -7.54
C GLU A 558 -6.69 -13.49 -7.70
N VAL A 559 -7.99 -13.79 -7.81
CA VAL A 559 -8.50 -15.16 -8.03
C VAL A 559 -8.04 -15.73 -9.37
N LEU A 560 -7.99 -14.91 -10.43
CA LEU A 560 -7.45 -15.34 -11.72
C LEU A 560 -5.96 -15.67 -11.61
N ILE A 561 -5.17 -14.86 -10.90
CA ILE A 561 -3.75 -15.15 -10.66
C ILE A 561 -3.60 -16.45 -9.87
N GLU A 562 -4.36 -16.64 -8.80
CA GLU A 562 -4.29 -17.84 -7.97
C GLU A 562 -4.56 -19.11 -8.78
N GLY A 563 -5.65 -19.17 -9.56
CA GLY A 563 -5.99 -20.40 -10.26
C GLY A 563 -5.39 -20.56 -11.66
N LEU A 564 -5.02 -19.48 -12.36
CA LEU A 564 -4.36 -19.58 -13.68
C LEU A 564 -2.84 -19.72 -13.57
N ASN A 565 -2.18 -19.15 -12.55
CA ASN A 565 -0.72 -19.23 -12.44
C ASN A 565 -0.20 -20.68 -12.31
N PRO A 566 -0.85 -21.60 -11.56
CA PRO A 566 -0.51 -23.02 -11.58
C PRO A 566 -0.71 -23.65 -12.96
N GLN A 567 -1.81 -23.34 -13.65
CA GLN A 567 -2.11 -23.85 -15.00
C GLN A 567 -1.08 -23.36 -16.04
N ILE A 568 -0.70 -22.09 -16.00
CA ILE A 568 0.34 -21.51 -16.85
C ILE A 568 1.68 -22.17 -16.57
N LYS A 569 2.07 -22.33 -15.29
CA LYS A 569 3.30 -23.06 -14.91
C LYS A 569 3.27 -24.50 -15.40
N GLN A 570 2.12 -25.17 -15.30
CA GLN A 570 1.93 -26.53 -15.77
C GLN A 570 2.07 -26.64 -17.28
N GLY A 571 1.41 -25.73 -18.02
CA GLY A 571 1.50 -25.64 -19.47
C GLY A 571 2.92 -25.35 -19.93
N LEU A 572 3.61 -24.38 -19.34
CA LEU A 572 5.00 -24.04 -19.66
C LEU A 572 5.98 -25.19 -19.39
N ALA A 573 5.84 -25.88 -18.27
CA ALA A 573 6.68 -27.04 -17.97
C ALA A 573 6.41 -28.19 -18.95
N LYS A 574 5.14 -28.47 -19.25
CA LYS A 574 4.76 -29.51 -20.21
C LYS A 574 5.23 -29.18 -21.63
N LEU A 575 5.24 -27.90 -22.03
CA LEU A 575 5.84 -27.43 -23.28
C LEU A 575 7.35 -27.75 -23.31
N GLU A 576 8.08 -27.49 -22.23
CA GLU A 576 9.52 -27.81 -22.14
C GLU A 576 9.76 -29.33 -22.16
N THR A 577 8.97 -30.12 -21.44
CA THR A 577 9.03 -31.59 -21.49
C THR A 577 8.86 -32.07 -22.93
N MET A 578 7.80 -31.62 -23.62
CA MET A 578 7.51 -32.03 -24.99
C MET A 578 8.57 -31.55 -25.99
N ARG A 579 9.17 -30.38 -25.77
CA ARG A 579 10.29 -29.88 -26.58
C ARG A 579 11.52 -30.79 -26.44
N GLN A 580 11.82 -31.26 -25.23
CA GLN A 580 12.90 -32.22 -25.00
C GLN A 580 12.59 -33.59 -25.62
N GLU A 581 11.35 -34.07 -25.48
CA GLU A 581 10.89 -35.29 -26.17
C GLU A 581 11.06 -35.17 -27.69
N LYS A 582 10.74 -34.01 -28.29
CA LYS A 582 10.95 -33.75 -29.73
C LYS A 582 12.41 -33.86 -30.15
N LEU A 583 13.30 -33.13 -29.45
CA LEU A 583 14.75 -33.17 -29.71
C LEU A 583 15.30 -34.59 -29.59
N PHE A 584 14.78 -35.33 -28.62
CA PHE A 584 15.19 -36.70 -28.37
C PHE A 584 14.74 -37.67 -29.47
N LEU A 585 13.50 -37.54 -29.96
CA LEU A 585 13.02 -38.31 -31.12
C LEU A 585 13.86 -38.03 -32.38
N GLN A 586 14.28 -36.78 -32.58
CA GLN A 586 15.15 -36.38 -33.69
C GLN A 586 16.57 -36.94 -33.57
N GLN A 587 17.15 -36.96 -32.37
CA GLN A 587 18.51 -37.47 -32.14
C GLN A 587 18.61 -39.00 -32.26
N HIS A 588 17.55 -39.72 -31.90
CA HIS A 588 17.55 -41.19 -31.81
C HIS A 588 16.71 -41.87 -32.90
N GLU A 589 16.52 -41.21 -34.06
CA GLU A 589 15.65 -41.69 -35.14
C GLU A 589 15.98 -43.12 -35.60
N ALA A 590 17.25 -43.39 -35.93
CA ALA A 590 17.69 -44.71 -36.39
C ALA A 590 17.45 -45.82 -35.36
N GLU A 591 17.60 -45.52 -34.07
CA GLU A 591 17.40 -46.49 -32.99
C GLU A 591 15.92 -46.82 -32.81
N ILE A 592 15.04 -45.85 -33.03
CA ILE A 592 13.58 -45.99 -32.96
C ILE A 592 13.04 -46.86 -34.09
N GLU A 593 13.53 -46.63 -35.31
CA GLU A 593 13.22 -47.42 -36.52
C GLU A 593 13.62 -48.89 -36.34
N HIS A 594 14.78 -49.15 -35.73
CA HIS A 594 15.24 -50.50 -35.38
C HIS A 594 14.64 -51.05 -34.07
N SER A 595 13.65 -50.38 -33.49
CA SER A 595 12.96 -50.79 -32.26
C SER A 595 13.86 -51.08 -31.06
N LYS A 596 15.01 -50.40 -30.97
CA LYS A 596 15.87 -50.45 -29.78
C LYS A 596 15.22 -49.66 -28.65
N GLU A 597 15.26 -50.22 -27.44
CA GLU A 597 14.74 -49.57 -26.24
C GLU A 597 15.86 -48.81 -25.53
N PHE A 598 15.65 -47.52 -25.28
CA PHE A 598 16.59 -46.63 -24.58
C PHE A 598 15.88 -45.76 -23.53
N GLU A 599 16.67 -45.18 -22.63
CA GLU A 599 16.22 -44.44 -21.45
C GLU A 599 16.77 -43.01 -21.44
N PHE A 600 15.97 -42.06 -20.95
CA PHE A 600 16.34 -40.65 -20.88
C PHE A 600 15.64 -39.94 -19.74
N TYR A 601 16.09 -38.74 -19.40
CA TYR A 601 15.53 -37.95 -18.31
C TYR A 601 14.78 -36.75 -18.84
N VAL A 602 13.56 -36.54 -18.35
CA VAL A 602 12.76 -35.34 -18.64
C VAL A 602 12.26 -34.68 -17.36
N PRO A 603 12.16 -33.34 -17.32
CA PRO A 603 11.50 -32.63 -16.24
C PRO A 603 10.00 -32.92 -16.30
N VAL A 604 9.43 -33.37 -15.18
CA VAL A 604 8.00 -33.64 -15.01
C VAL A 604 7.53 -32.88 -13.78
N LEU A 605 6.35 -32.25 -13.87
CA LEU A 605 5.70 -31.66 -12.70
C LEU A 605 4.96 -32.76 -11.93
N LYS A 606 5.23 -32.85 -10.63
CA LYS A 606 4.46 -33.67 -9.71
C LYS A 606 3.58 -32.79 -8.85
N ALA A 607 2.33 -33.22 -8.71
CA ALA A 607 1.37 -32.64 -7.79
C ALA A 607 1.67 -33.16 -6.38
N GLU A 608 1.60 -32.27 -5.41
CA GLU A 608 1.73 -32.55 -3.98
C GLU A 608 0.55 -31.88 -3.28
N GLU A 609 -0.13 -32.65 -2.43
CA GLU A 609 -1.33 -32.24 -1.72
C GLU A 609 -0.96 -31.69 -0.35
N PHE A 610 -1.43 -30.47 -0.06
CA PHE A 610 -1.20 -29.78 1.20
C PHE A 610 -2.50 -29.72 1.99
N PRO A 611 -2.60 -30.40 3.14
CA PRO A 611 -3.82 -30.40 3.92
C PRO A 611 -4.17 -29.01 4.45
N LEU A 612 -5.42 -28.64 4.29
CA LEU A 612 -6.03 -27.39 4.77
C LEU A 612 -6.77 -27.57 6.10
N LYS A 613 -6.74 -28.78 6.66
CA LYS A 613 -7.33 -29.09 7.97
C LYS A 613 -6.76 -28.13 9.01
N ASP A 614 -7.63 -27.57 9.85
CA ASP A 614 -7.31 -26.64 10.94
C ASP A 614 -6.81 -25.24 10.52
N THR A 615 -6.78 -24.93 9.21
CA THR A 615 -6.41 -23.58 8.71
C THR A 615 -7.58 -22.60 8.67
N GLY A 616 -8.82 -23.11 8.74
CA GLY A 616 -10.04 -22.30 8.54
C GLY A 616 -10.27 -21.83 7.09
N LYS A 617 -9.44 -22.27 6.14
CA LYS A 617 -9.54 -21.89 4.72
C LYS A 617 -10.49 -22.80 3.95
N HIS A 618 -11.14 -22.25 2.93
CA HIS A 618 -12.05 -22.97 2.05
C HIS A 618 -11.63 -22.80 0.59
N THR A 619 -11.83 -23.81 -0.24
CA THR A 619 -11.39 -23.82 -1.64
C THR A 619 -12.56 -23.83 -2.61
N THR A 620 -12.36 -23.39 -3.85
CA THR A 620 -13.33 -23.65 -4.92
C THR A 620 -12.66 -24.52 -5.97
N THR A 621 -12.78 -25.84 -5.81
CA THR A 621 -12.10 -26.81 -6.66
C THR A 621 -13.08 -27.48 -7.60
N CYS A 622 -12.78 -27.42 -8.90
CA CYS A 622 -13.56 -28.08 -9.93
C CYS A 622 -13.31 -29.58 -9.87
N LEU A 623 -14.34 -30.38 -9.60
CA LEU A 623 -14.23 -31.84 -9.55
C LEU A 623 -14.15 -32.46 -10.95
N THR A 624 -14.60 -31.75 -11.99
CA THR A 624 -14.50 -32.22 -13.38
C THR A 624 -13.11 -31.99 -13.97
N CYS A 625 -12.50 -30.83 -13.69
CA CYS A 625 -11.17 -30.48 -14.18
C CYS A 625 -10.04 -30.81 -13.20
N ASN A 626 -10.36 -31.27 -11.99
CA ASN A 626 -9.42 -31.48 -10.88
C ASN A 626 -8.47 -30.29 -10.65
N THR A 627 -9.03 -29.09 -10.64
CA THR A 627 -8.27 -27.83 -10.56
C THR A 627 -8.83 -26.93 -9.47
N THR A 628 -7.97 -26.48 -8.55
CA THR A 628 -8.32 -25.44 -7.57
C THR A 628 -8.45 -24.11 -8.29
N CYS A 629 -9.68 -23.59 -8.37
CA CYS A 629 -10.01 -22.35 -9.09
C CYS A 629 -9.93 -21.10 -8.19
N HIS A 630 -9.99 -21.29 -6.87
CA HIS A 630 -9.85 -20.24 -5.86
C HIS A 630 -9.31 -20.90 -4.58
N GLU A 631 -8.16 -20.46 -4.08
CA GLU A 631 -7.47 -21.12 -2.96
C GLU A 631 -8.03 -20.72 -1.59
N ASP A 632 -8.38 -19.44 -1.41
CA ASP A 632 -8.86 -18.88 -0.13
C ASP A 632 -10.27 -18.27 -0.25
N CYS A 633 -11.22 -19.12 -0.59
CA CYS A 633 -12.61 -18.74 -0.78
C CYS A 633 -13.29 -18.43 0.57
N LYS A 634 -13.92 -17.25 0.71
CA LYS A 634 -14.72 -16.92 1.91
C LYS A 634 -15.97 -17.80 2.11
N ILE A 635 -16.32 -18.64 1.13
CA ILE A 635 -17.56 -19.41 1.12
C ILE A 635 -17.30 -20.84 1.59
N ALA A 636 -17.66 -21.12 2.85
CA ALA A 636 -17.61 -22.44 3.47
C ALA A 636 -18.67 -23.41 2.91
N ASP A 637 -19.81 -22.88 2.48
CA ASP A 637 -20.94 -23.66 2.00
C ASP A 637 -20.83 -23.99 0.51
N ASN A 638 -20.90 -25.29 0.18
CA ASN A 638 -20.82 -25.76 -1.21
C ASN A 638 -22.03 -25.31 -2.05
N GLU A 639 -23.19 -25.11 -1.44
CA GLU A 639 -24.42 -24.69 -2.15
C GLU A 639 -24.36 -23.22 -2.58
N ARG A 640 -23.46 -22.45 -1.98
CA ARG A 640 -23.28 -21.03 -2.27
C ARG A 640 -22.11 -20.74 -3.21
N LYS A 641 -21.49 -21.76 -3.81
CA LYS A 641 -20.32 -21.59 -4.70
C LYS A 641 -20.61 -20.79 -5.97
N ALA A 642 -21.88 -20.61 -6.36
CA ALA A 642 -22.28 -19.64 -7.39
C ALA A 642 -21.82 -18.20 -7.08
N GLN A 643 -21.68 -17.86 -5.79
CA GLN A 643 -21.26 -16.54 -5.32
C GLN A 643 -19.72 -16.40 -5.23
N CYS A 644 -18.97 -17.45 -5.57
CA CYS A 644 -17.52 -17.39 -5.59
C CYS A 644 -17.04 -16.46 -6.70
N VAL A 645 -16.03 -15.64 -6.40
CA VAL A 645 -15.39 -14.70 -7.35
C VAL A 645 -14.83 -15.41 -8.60
N ALA A 646 -14.51 -16.70 -8.50
CA ALA A 646 -14.10 -17.51 -9.65
C ALA A 646 -15.22 -17.75 -10.68
N MET A 647 -16.47 -17.52 -10.30
CA MET A 647 -17.65 -17.68 -11.16
C MET A 647 -17.99 -16.38 -11.89
N ASP A 648 -18.54 -16.50 -13.09
CA ASP A 648 -19.18 -15.41 -13.78
C ASP A 648 -20.64 -15.21 -13.36
N ALA A 649 -21.27 -14.15 -13.87
CA ALA A 649 -22.66 -13.83 -13.57
C ALA A 649 -23.65 -14.93 -14.05
N GLY A 650 -23.23 -15.78 -14.99
CA GLY A 650 -23.99 -16.93 -15.45
C GLY A 650 -23.72 -18.21 -14.65
N GLY A 651 -22.88 -18.14 -13.60
CA GLY A 651 -22.52 -19.29 -12.77
C GLY A 651 -21.47 -20.20 -13.39
N ASN A 652 -20.76 -19.78 -14.44
CA ASN A 652 -19.68 -20.56 -15.06
C ASN A 652 -18.32 -20.14 -14.52
N CYS A 653 -17.44 -21.11 -14.30
CA CYS A 653 -16.10 -20.83 -13.80
C CYS A 653 -15.24 -20.15 -14.87
N ARG A 654 -14.54 -19.09 -14.48
CA ARG A 654 -13.62 -18.33 -15.34
C ARG A 654 -12.21 -18.93 -15.38
N VAL A 655 -11.92 -19.84 -14.46
CA VAL A 655 -10.56 -20.32 -14.15
C VAL A 655 -10.29 -21.70 -14.73
N CYS A 656 -11.20 -22.66 -14.57
CA CYS A 656 -11.00 -24.00 -15.13
C CYS A 656 -11.18 -24.01 -16.65
N CYS A 657 -10.42 -24.88 -17.33
CA CYS A 657 -10.42 -25.00 -18.78
C CYS A 657 -11.81 -25.31 -19.38
N GLY A 658 -12.64 -26.08 -18.65
CA GLY A 658 -13.97 -26.48 -19.08
C GLY A 658 -15.07 -25.44 -18.89
N LYS A 659 -14.76 -24.26 -18.31
CA LYS A 659 -15.76 -23.26 -17.88
C LYS A 659 -16.94 -23.89 -17.12
N CYS A 660 -16.62 -24.87 -16.27
CA CYS A 660 -17.64 -25.71 -15.67
C CYS A 660 -18.60 -24.89 -14.81
N SER A 661 -19.86 -25.30 -14.75
CA SER A 661 -20.86 -24.72 -13.85
C SER A 661 -20.39 -24.80 -12.40
N TRP A 662 -20.77 -23.80 -11.60
CA TRP A 662 -20.49 -23.71 -10.17
C TRP A 662 -20.89 -24.99 -9.40
N GLU A 663 -21.92 -25.73 -9.86
CA GLU A 663 -22.38 -26.99 -9.26
C GLU A 663 -21.30 -28.09 -9.25
N LYS A 664 -20.32 -28.00 -10.16
CA LYS A 664 -19.19 -28.93 -10.23
C LYS A 664 -18.04 -28.55 -9.30
N HIS A 665 -18.18 -27.47 -8.53
CA HIS A 665 -17.14 -26.95 -7.66
C HIS A 665 -17.49 -27.15 -6.19
N LYS A 666 -16.53 -27.65 -5.42
CA LYS A 666 -16.68 -27.89 -3.98
C LYS A 666 -15.43 -27.47 -3.22
N ASN A 667 -15.61 -27.30 -1.91
CA ASN A 667 -14.51 -27.30 -0.95
C ASN A 667 -13.87 -28.68 -0.90
N VAL A 668 -12.55 -28.73 -1.08
CA VAL A 668 -11.72 -29.93 -0.90
C VAL A 668 -10.74 -29.71 0.27
N PRO A 669 -10.37 -30.79 0.99
CA PRO A 669 -9.54 -30.69 2.20
C PRO A 669 -8.08 -30.38 1.91
N ASP A 670 -7.61 -30.53 0.67
CA ASP A 670 -6.20 -30.40 0.30
C ASP A 670 -6.00 -29.38 -0.84
N LEU A 671 -4.91 -28.62 -0.76
CA LEU A 671 -4.44 -27.72 -1.81
C LEU A 671 -3.39 -28.43 -2.68
N ILE A 672 -3.58 -28.44 -4.00
CA ILE A 672 -2.62 -29.06 -4.93
C ILE A 672 -1.55 -28.03 -5.30
N LYS A 673 -0.29 -28.29 -4.96
CA LYS A 673 0.88 -27.54 -5.45
C LYS A 673 1.75 -28.40 -6.35
N TYR A 674 2.53 -27.75 -7.22
CA TYR A 674 3.35 -28.45 -8.20
C TYR A 674 4.84 -28.17 -7.98
N HIS A 675 5.66 -29.22 -8.05
CA HIS A 675 7.12 -29.11 -8.06
C HIS A 675 7.72 -29.93 -9.22
N THR A 676 8.85 -29.48 -9.76
CA THR A 676 9.51 -30.13 -10.91
C THR A 676 10.50 -31.19 -10.44
N VAL A 677 10.37 -32.41 -10.94
CA VAL A 677 11.30 -33.53 -10.68
C VAL A 677 11.85 -34.03 -12.01
N LYS A 678 13.11 -34.46 -12.05
CA LYS A 678 13.65 -35.20 -13.20
C LYS A 678 13.21 -36.65 -13.10
N GLU A 679 12.46 -37.12 -14.08
CA GLU A 679 12.00 -38.49 -14.14
C GLU A 679 12.66 -39.23 -15.29
N LYS A 680 13.00 -40.49 -15.05
CA LYS A 680 13.56 -41.40 -16.05
C LYS A 680 12.41 -41.98 -16.88
N ARG A 681 12.48 -41.84 -18.20
CA ARG A 681 11.48 -42.36 -19.16
C ARG A 681 12.11 -43.30 -20.15
N LYS A 682 11.28 -44.18 -20.72
CA LYS A 682 11.68 -45.14 -21.76
C LYS A 682 11.16 -44.70 -23.13
N SER A 683 11.92 -45.03 -24.17
CA SER A 683 11.52 -44.85 -25.57
C SER A 683 10.18 -45.52 -25.94
N ARG A 684 9.80 -46.61 -25.26
CA ARG A 684 8.49 -47.25 -25.40
C ARG A 684 7.33 -46.32 -24.99
N ASP A 685 7.49 -45.58 -23.90
CA ASP A 685 6.46 -44.66 -23.40
C ASP A 685 6.19 -43.52 -24.41
N LEU A 686 7.23 -43.09 -25.12
CA LEU A 686 7.12 -42.12 -26.22
C LEU A 686 6.35 -42.71 -27.41
N LYS A 687 6.67 -43.96 -27.79
CA LYS A 687 5.96 -44.69 -28.85
C LYS A 687 4.48 -44.79 -28.48
N GLU A 688 4.12 -45.35 -27.33
CA GLU A 688 2.71 -45.46 -26.93
C GLU A 688 1.96 -44.12 -26.92
N LYS A 689 2.65 -43.02 -26.57
CA LYS A 689 2.06 -41.68 -26.49
C LYS A 689 1.87 -40.98 -27.84
N TYR A 690 2.74 -41.24 -28.83
CA TYR A 690 2.74 -40.50 -30.11
C TYR A 690 2.63 -41.36 -31.37
N ASP A 691 2.67 -42.70 -31.25
CA ASP A 691 2.63 -43.62 -32.37
C ASP A 691 1.28 -43.53 -33.09
N LYS A 692 1.31 -42.86 -34.23
CA LYS A 692 0.16 -42.68 -35.11
C LYS A 692 0.62 -42.98 -36.52
N ALA A 693 0.00 -43.99 -37.11
CA ALA A 693 0.27 -44.35 -38.49
C ALA A 693 -0.12 -43.20 -39.43
N VAL A 694 0.87 -42.65 -40.14
CA VAL A 694 0.66 -41.65 -41.20
C VAL A 694 1.14 -42.28 -42.50
N SER A 695 0.25 -42.35 -43.50
CA SER A 695 0.56 -42.96 -44.79
C SER A 695 1.75 -42.24 -45.45
N GLY A 696 2.75 -43.01 -45.88
CA GLY A 696 3.93 -42.51 -46.58
C GLY A 696 4.98 -41.80 -45.72
N LYS A 697 4.94 -41.93 -44.38
CA LYS A 697 5.92 -41.33 -43.46
C LYS A 697 6.60 -42.36 -42.57
N SER A 698 7.82 -42.06 -42.12
CA SER A 698 8.55 -42.90 -41.15
C SER A 698 7.82 -42.93 -39.79
N LYS A 699 8.18 -43.89 -38.93
CA LYS A 699 7.53 -43.99 -37.61
C LYS A 699 7.82 -42.76 -36.76
N VAL A 700 9.05 -42.24 -36.85
CA VAL A 700 9.50 -41.04 -36.15
C VAL A 700 8.81 -39.79 -36.68
N GLU A 701 8.65 -39.65 -37.99
CA GLU A 701 7.92 -38.52 -38.60
C GLU A 701 6.45 -38.48 -38.17
N GLY A 702 5.77 -39.63 -38.11
CA GLY A 702 4.40 -39.73 -37.61
C GLY A 702 4.28 -39.26 -36.15
N MET A 703 5.23 -39.68 -35.30
CA MET A 703 5.31 -39.25 -33.90
C MET A 703 5.59 -37.75 -33.75
N LEU A 704 6.50 -37.19 -34.56
CA LEU A 704 6.83 -35.77 -34.55
C LEU A 704 5.63 -34.89 -34.93
N ILE A 705 4.84 -35.29 -35.94
CA ILE A 705 3.62 -34.58 -36.35
C ILE A 705 2.59 -34.55 -35.22
N GLN A 706 2.39 -35.68 -34.54
CA GLN A 706 1.44 -35.77 -33.43
C GLN A 706 1.93 -34.93 -32.23
N LEU A 707 3.23 -34.95 -31.95
CA LEU A 707 3.85 -34.13 -30.90
C LEU A 707 3.72 -32.63 -31.20
N GLU A 708 3.95 -32.20 -32.45
CA GLU A 708 3.79 -30.81 -32.88
C GLU A 708 2.34 -30.31 -32.75
N LYS A 709 1.35 -31.15 -33.12
CA LYS A 709 -0.07 -30.82 -32.90
C LYS A 709 -0.38 -30.63 -31.42
N CYS A 710 0.10 -31.52 -30.56
CA CYS A 710 -0.07 -31.41 -29.12
C CYS A 710 0.63 -30.15 -28.55
N LEU A 711 1.81 -29.80 -29.07
CA LEU A 711 2.53 -28.57 -28.70
C LEU A 711 1.73 -27.32 -29.09
N GLN A 712 1.17 -27.28 -30.31
CA GLN A 712 0.36 -26.16 -30.77
C GLN A 712 -0.89 -25.96 -29.92
N GLN A 713 -1.61 -27.04 -29.59
CA GLN A 713 -2.79 -26.94 -28.73
C GLN A 713 -2.44 -26.39 -27.35
N LEU A 714 -1.37 -26.90 -26.74
CA LEU A 714 -0.92 -26.44 -25.42
C LEU A 714 -0.48 -24.97 -25.43
N ARG A 715 0.14 -24.50 -26.52
CA ARG A 715 0.47 -23.08 -26.70
C ARG A 715 -0.78 -22.21 -26.74
N ILE A 716 -1.81 -22.63 -27.47
CA ILE A 716 -3.10 -21.91 -27.53
C ILE A 716 -3.72 -21.80 -26.14
N ASP A 717 -3.72 -22.89 -25.38
CA ASP A 717 -4.30 -22.94 -24.03
C ASP A 717 -3.57 -21.95 -23.08
N VAL A 718 -2.23 -21.97 -23.06
CA VAL A 718 -1.42 -21.05 -22.23
C VAL A 718 -1.65 -19.59 -22.63
N LEU A 719 -1.68 -19.29 -23.93
CA LEU A 719 -1.93 -17.94 -24.43
C LEU A 719 -3.33 -17.43 -24.08
N SER A 720 -4.33 -18.31 -24.14
CA SER A 720 -5.71 -18.01 -23.72
C SER A 720 -5.79 -17.63 -22.24
N ASP A 721 -5.09 -18.36 -21.37
CA ASP A 721 -5.04 -18.04 -19.94
C ASP A 721 -4.30 -16.73 -19.65
N MET A 722 -3.17 -16.48 -20.31
CA MET A 722 -2.47 -15.19 -20.22
C MET A 722 -3.33 -14.02 -20.72
N TYR A 723 -4.15 -14.24 -21.75
CA TYR A 723 -5.07 -13.23 -22.27
C TYR A 723 -6.13 -12.83 -21.23
N LYS A 724 -6.69 -13.78 -20.47
CA LYS A 724 -7.67 -13.48 -19.40
C LYS A 724 -7.09 -12.56 -18.32
N LEU A 725 -5.85 -12.79 -17.90
CA LEU A 725 -5.14 -11.93 -16.96
C LEU A 725 -4.94 -10.52 -17.54
N ARG A 726 -4.50 -10.45 -18.81
CA ARG A 726 -4.29 -9.17 -19.51
C ARG A 726 -5.58 -8.35 -19.64
N MET A 727 -6.73 -8.99 -19.84
CA MET A 727 -8.01 -8.28 -19.90
C MET A 727 -8.40 -7.64 -18.58
N SER A 728 -8.13 -8.32 -17.47
CA SER A 728 -8.42 -7.80 -16.13
C SER A 728 -7.51 -6.61 -15.79
N LEU A 729 -6.22 -6.72 -16.13
CA LEU A 729 -5.27 -5.61 -16.02
C LEU A 729 -5.67 -4.41 -16.88
N LYS A 730 -6.06 -4.64 -18.14
CA LYS A 730 -6.53 -3.59 -19.03
C LYS A 730 -7.78 -2.89 -18.47
N ARG A 731 -8.72 -3.65 -17.90
CA ARG A 731 -9.90 -3.06 -17.25
C ARG A 731 -9.47 -2.18 -16.07
N LEU A 732 -8.55 -2.62 -15.22
CA LEU A 732 -8.01 -1.80 -14.14
C LEU A 732 -7.33 -0.53 -14.66
N ASP A 733 -6.56 -0.61 -15.75
CA ASP A 733 -5.96 0.57 -16.39
C ASP A 733 -7.02 1.58 -16.86
N GLU A 734 -8.22 1.12 -17.23
CA GLU A 734 -9.32 1.98 -17.65
C GLU A 734 -10.00 2.66 -16.45
N ILE A 735 -10.30 1.92 -15.38
CA ILE A 735 -11.18 2.40 -14.29
C ILE A 735 -10.45 2.88 -13.03
N ALA A 736 -9.28 2.34 -12.70
CA ALA A 736 -8.60 2.61 -11.44
C ALA A 736 -7.76 3.88 -11.51
N LEU A 737 -7.73 4.64 -10.41
CA LEU A 737 -6.89 5.82 -10.28
C LEU A 737 -5.40 5.46 -10.33
N LYS A 738 -5.01 4.38 -9.64
CA LYS A 738 -3.67 3.80 -9.70
C LYS A 738 -3.77 2.29 -9.98
N PRO A 739 -3.65 1.83 -11.25
CA PRO A 739 -3.87 0.42 -11.59
C PRO A 739 -2.83 -0.52 -10.95
N ASN A 740 -1.55 -0.10 -10.93
CA ASN A 740 -0.43 -0.88 -10.41
C ASN A 740 0.16 -0.22 -9.14
N PRO A 741 -0.15 -0.73 -7.93
CA PRO A 741 0.40 -0.19 -6.68
C PRO A 741 1.84 -0.64 -6.40
N LEU A 742 2.36 -1.65 -7.12
CA LEU A 742 3.63 -2.33 -6.81
C LEU A 742 4.79 -1.99 -7.77
N THR A 743 4.58 -1.15 -8.78
CA THR A 743 5.60 -0.85 -9.80
C THR A 743 6.76 0.02 -9.31
N GLU A 744 6.65 0.64 -8.13
CA GLU A 744 7.60 1.68 -7.67
C GLU A 744 8.44 1.26 -6.44
N LEU A 745 8.42 -0.03 -6.08
CA LEU A 745 9.37 -0.65 -5.14
C LEU A 745 10.59 -1.27 -5.86
N GLN A 746 10.81 -0.90 -7.12
CA GLN A 746 12.04 -1.15 -7.89
C GLN A 746 12.99 0.03 -7.71
#